data_AF-A0A8S2LPS6-F1
#
_entry.id   AF-A0A8S2LPS6-F1
#
_cell.length_a   1.000
_cell.length_b   1.000
_cell.length_c   1.000
_cell.angle_alpha   90.00
_cell.angle_beta   90.00
_cell.angle_gamma   90.00
#
_symmetry.space_group_name_H-M   'P 1'
#
loop_
_entity.id
_entity.type
_entity.pdbx_description
1 polymer ?
#
loop_
_entity_poly.entity_id
_entity_poly.type
_entity_poly.pdbx_seq_one_letter_code
_entity_poly.pdbx_strand_id
1 'polypeptide(L)'
;MDDDYIIRSTPTPSTDKRRSRWDETPANATTNGASFTPVAKEIGVASTPRTSSGFTPGMTPIMTTPVGARAANMATPTPSQVPMTPEQMQAYRWEREIDERNRPLSDEELDAMFPPGYKVLPPPASYIPIRTPARKLTATPTPQSIFSGFHIQESAHGQQAQSSQLQEYQPSGNLPLLKPDDLQYFDKLLQEVDEEALSPEEQKERKIMKLLLKIKNGTPPMRKAALRQITDKAREFGAGPLFNQILPLLMSPTLEDQERHLLVKVIDRILYKLDDLVRPYVHKICVVIEPLLIDEDYYARVEGREIISNLAKAAGLATMISTMRPDIDNLDEYVRNTTARAFAVVASALGIPALLPFLKAVCKSKKSWQARHTGIKIVQQIAILLGCAILPHLKSLVDIIEHGLTDEQQKVRTITALGIAALAEAAAPYGIESFDTVLKPLWTGIKQHRGKGLAAFLKAIGYLIPLMDAEYACYYTREVMLILIREFQSPDEEMKKIVLKVVKQCTATDGVEAKYIKDEVLPSFFKYFWNQRMALDRRNYRQLVDTTVEMANKVGSSEIINRIVDDLKDESEQYRKMVIETIEKIMTNLGSADIDSRLEEQLIDGILYAFQEQTTEDTVMLNGFGAVVNSLGKRCKAYLPQICGTILWRLNNKAAKVRQQAADLIQKIANVMKLCAEEKLMGQLGLVLYEYLGEEYPEVLGSILGALKGIVNVIGMTNMTPPIKDLLPRLTPILKNRHEKVQENCIDLVGRIAELGAEHVPAREWMRICFELLELLKAHKKSIRRAAINTFGYIAKAIGPHDVLATLLNNLKVQERQLRVCTTVAIAIVSETCSPFTVLPGLMNEYRVPELNVQNGVLKALAFMFEYIGEMSKDYIYAVTPLLEDAMMDRDLVHRQTAMTAIGHMSLGVFGFGCEDALTHLLNHVWPNIFETSPHVIQAFISAIEGLRVGLGPGRVFFYGLQGLFHPARRVRDVYWKVYNTLYIGAQDSLVSAYPRIVDDSIRTTIDETELLKKRIEKPRNDYARYELDYIL
;
A
#
# COMPACT_ATOMS: atom_id res chain seq x y z
N MET A 1 29.07 -34.92 53.07
CA MET A 1 27.87 -34.80 53.91
C MET A 1 26.63 -34.85 53.04
N ASP A 2 26.06 -36.00 52.68
CA ASP A 2 26.44 -37.42 52.49
C ASP A 2 25.07 -38.09 52.12
N ASP A 3 24.88 -39.08 51.24
CA ASP A 3 25.72 -40.09 50.56
C ASP A 3 25.51 -39.99 49.01
N ASP A 4 26.43 -40.30 48.08
CA ASP A 4 27.21 -41.53 47.80
C ASP A 4 26.35 -42.72 47.27
N TYR A 5 26.71 -43.55 46.26
CA TYR A 5 28.00 -43.73 45.54
C TYR A 5 27.89 -44.32 44.10
N ILE A 6 28.93 -44.00 43.32
CA ILE A 6 29.68 -44.68 42.22
C ILE A 6 29.43 -46.22 42.09
N ILE A 7 29.37 -46.86 40.89
CA ILE A 7 30.48 -47.52 40.10
C ILE A 7 30.01 -47.89 38.64
N ARG A 8 30.95 -48.27 37.74
CA ARG A 8 30.83 -48.45 36.27
C ARG A 8 30.84 -49.93 35.76
N SER A 9 30.26 -50.12 34.56
CA SER A 9 30.76 -50.86 33.37
C SER A 9 31.02 -52.40 33.30
N THR A 10 30.30 -53.03 32.36
CA THR A 10 30.76 -54.05 31.35
C THR A 10 31.16 -55.48 31.80
N PRO A 11 31.22 -56.52 30.91
CA PRO A 11 31.02 -56.54 29.44
C PRO A 11 30.01 -57.59 28.89
N THR A 12 29.75 -57.53 27.58
CA THR A 12 29.05 -58.56 26.77
C THR A 12 29.89 -59.82 26.55
N PRO A 13 29.27 -60.95 26.14
CA PRO A 13 29.51 -61.36 24.74
C PRO A 13 28.30 -61.92 23.94
N SER A 14 28.43 -61.69 22.64
CA SER A 14 27.78 -62.21 21.43
C SER A 14 27.10 -63.59 21.38
N THR A 15 25.99 -63.61 20.61
CA THR A 15 25.55 -64.62 19.60
C THR A 15 25.21 -66.06 20.01
N ASP A 16 23.99 -66.51 19.65
CA ASP A 16 23.84 -67.41 18.49
C ASP A 16 22.44 -67.40 17.82
N LYS A 17 22.30 -68.10 16.68
CA LYS A 17 21.14 -68.11 15.77
C LYS A 17 20.32 -69.42 15.83
N ARG A 18 19.11 -69.37 15.21
CA ARG A 18 18.24 -70.50 14.80
C ARG A 18 17.47 -71.18 15.97
N ARG A 19 16.31 -71.82 15.78
CA ARG A 19 15.52 -72.14 14.56
C ARG A 19 14.02 -72.23 14.91
N SER A 20 13.15 -71.93 13.94
CA SER A 20 11.71 -72.23 13.98
C SER A 20 11.42 -73.69 13.58
N ARG A 21 10.35 -74.33 14.10
CA ARG A 21 9.21 -74.87 13.31
C ARG A 21 8.24 -75.79 14.09
N TRP A 22 6.95 -75.54 13.85
CA TRP A 22 5.85 -76.49 13.56
C TRP A 22 4.68 -75.57 13.12
N ASP A 23 4.12 -75.58 11.91
CA ASP A 23 4.40 -76.33 10.67
C ASP A 23 4.11 -75.47 9.42
N GLU A 24 4.64 -75.88 8.25
CA GLU A 24 4.28 -75.33 6.92
C GLU A 24 3.45 -76.38 6.14
N THR A 25 2.71 -76.00 5.09
CA THR A 25 3.14 -76.07 3.66
C THR A 25 1.92 -75.80 2.75
N PRO A 26 2.03 -75.69 1.40
CA PRO A 26 3.14 -75.22 0.52
C PRO A 26 2.69 -74.00 -0.34
N ALA A 27 3.51 -73.03 -0.79
CA ALA A 27 4.76 -73.01 -1.58
C ALA A 27 4.57 -72.81 -3.11
N ASN A 28 5.09 -71.70 -3.65
CA ASN A 28 5.95 -71.56 -4.85
C ASN A 28 5.93 -70.11 -5.39
N ALA A 29 6.95 -69.49 -5.98
CA ALA A 29 8.43 -69.55 -5.94
C ALA A 29 8.97 -69.00 -7.28
N THR A 30 9.87 -68.00 -7.24
CA THR A 30 10.96 -67.62 -8.21
C THR A 30 11.34 -66.14 -7.96
N THR A 31 12.51 -65.80 -7.37
CA THR A 31 13.88 -65.67 -7.93
C THR A 31 14.03 -64.53 -8.96
N ASN A 32 15.09 -63.70 -9.01
CA ASN A 32 16.38 -63.59 -8.28
C ASN A 32 16.86 -62.12 -8.27
N GLY A 33 17.94 -61.78 -7.52
CA GLY A 33 18.51 -60.42 -7.50
C GLY A 33 20.04 -60.34 -7.52
N ALA A 34 20.57 -59.12 -7.70
CA ALA A 34 21.95 -58.61 -7.56
C ALA A 34 21.93 -57.09 -7.92
N SER A 35 22.78 -56.16 -7.48
CA SER A 35 23.92 -56.15 -6.52
C SER A 35 24.24 -54.69 -6.07
N PHE A 36 24.96 -54.56 -4.95
CA PHE A 36 25.58 -53.38 -4.28
C PHE A 36 25.71 -51.98 -4.96
N THR A 37 25.23 -50.96 -4.22
CA THR A 37 25.80 -49.63 -3.81
C THR A 37 27.17 -49.14 -4.36
N PRO A 38 27.51 -47.80 -4.42
CA PRO A 38 27.14 -46.77 -3.40
C PRO A 38 26.96 -45.26 -3.78
N VAL A 39 26.19 -44.56 -2.92
CA VAL A 39 26.39 -43.21 -2.29
C VAL A 39 26.87 -41.99 -3.10
N ALA A 40 26.04 -40.93 -3.13
CA ALA A 40 26.39 -39.54 -2.74
C ALA A 40 25.14 -38.68 -2.41
N LYS A 41 25.18 -37.91 -1.30
CA LYS A 41 24.24 -36.82 -0.90
C LYS A 41 24.97 -35.47 -1.12
N GLU A 42 24.39 -34.26 -1.11
CA GLU A 42 23.33 -33.62 -0.29
C GLU A 42 22.53 -32.55 -1.11
N ILE A 43 21.22 -32.35 -0.87
CA ILE A 43 20.56 -31.21 -0.13
C ILE A 43 20.96 -29.81 -0.67
N GLY A 44 20.08 -28.92 -1.15
CA GLY A 44 18.61 -28.87 -1.33
C GLY A 44 18.25 -27.66 -2.26
N VAL A 45 17.13 -26.93 -2.20
CA VAL A 45 15.90 -26.93 -1.36
C VAL A 45 14.74 -26.30 -2.18
N ALA A 46 13.50 -26.81 -2.05
CA ALA A 46 12.18 -26.23 -2.40
C ALA A 46 11.92 -25.52 -3.77
N SER A 47 11.07 -26.13 -4.60
CA SER A 47 10.14 -25.41 -5.51
C SER A 47 8.95 -26.29 -5.94
N THR A 48 7.71 -25.92 -5.59
CA THR A 48 6.48 -26.56 -6.08
C THR A 48 5.83 -25.70 -7.19
N PRO A 49 5.43 -26.28 -8.34
CA PRO A 49 4.87 -25.53 -9.46
C PRO A 49 3.34 -25.39 -9.46
N ARG A 50 2.84 -24.34 -10.15
CA ARG A 50 1.42 -24.07 -10.48
C ARG A 50 1.19 -24.25 -12.00
N THR A 51 0.04 -24.79 -12.41
CA THR A 51 -0.53 -24.75 -13.79
C THR A 51 -2.07 -24.93 -13.72
N SER A 52 -2.95 -23.99 -14.13
CA SER A 52 -3.37 -23.61 -15.52
C SER A 52 -4.13 -24.73 -16.29
N SER A 53 -5.10 -24.54 -17.22
CA SER A 53 -6.07 -23.45 -17.56
C SER A 53 -6.98 -23.94 -18.73
N GLY A 54 -8.22 -23.44 -18.91
CA GLY A 54 -9.12 -23.76 -20.07
C GLY A 54 -9.86 -25.13 -19.96
N PHE A 55 -10.94 -25.47 -20.70
CA PHE A 55 -11.59 -24.91 -21.92
C PHE A 55 -13.08 -25.37 -22.01
N THR A 56 -13.86 -24.77 -22.93
CA THR A 56 -15.08 -25.29 -23.63
C THR A 56 -15.08 -24.71 -25.07
N PRO A 57 -15.85 -25.18 -26.09
CA PRO A 57 -17.07 -26.02 -26.04
C PRO A 57 -17.24 -27.15 -27.12
N GLY A 58 -18.23 -28.05 -26.94
CA GLY A 58 -18.92 -28.74 -28.05
C GLY A 58 -19.04 -30.29 -28.00
N MET A 59 -20.28 -30.78 -28.21
CA MET A 59 -20.72 -32.18 -28.45
C MET A 59 -20.72 -33.22 -27.29
N THR A 60 -21.74 -34.09 -27.34
CA THR A 60 -22.18 -35.12 -26.38
C THR A 60 -22.01 -36.54 -26.95
N PRO A 61 -22.20 -37.64 -26.18
CA PRO A 61 -21.93 -37.87 -24.75
C PRO A 61 -21.22 -39.23 -24.49
N ILE A 62 -20.07 -39.27 -23.82
CA ILE A 62 -19.50 -40.50 -23.24
C ILE A 62 -18.99 -40.19 -21.83
N MET A 63 -19.48 -40.90 -20.82
CA MET A 63 -19.08 -40.71 -19.42
C MET A 63 -17.77 -41.44 -19.11
N THR A 64 -16.69 -40.69 -18.93
CA THR A 64 -15.48 -41.15 -18.23
C THR A 64 -15.08 -40.12 -17.17
N THR A 65 -14.95 -40.56 -15.93
CA THR A 65 -14.58 -39.70 -14.80
C THR A 65 -13.06 -39.49 -14.73
N PRO A 66 -12.56 -38.25 -14.70
CA PRO A 66 -11.13 -37.99 -14.60
C PRO A 66 -10.61 -38.23 -13.17
N VAL A 67 -9.42 -38.82 -13.06
CA VAL A 67 -8.78 -39.18 -11.78
C VAL A 67 -7.49 -38.37 -11.61
N GLY A 68 -7.24 -37.85 -10.41
CA GLY A 68 -6.01 -37.13 -10.06
C GLY A 68 -6.24 -35.92 -9.16
N ALA A 69 -5.14 -35.28 -8.73
CA ALA A 69 -5.10 -34.26 -7.67
C ALA A 69 -5.91 -32.97 -7.91
N ARG A 70 -6.60 -32.82 -9.06
CA ARG A 70 -7.55 -31.72 -9.32
C ARG A 70 -8.94 -31.93 -8.72
N ALA A 71 -9.27 -33.15 -8.26
CA ALA A 71 -10.54 -33.42 -7.56
C ALA A 71 -10.54 -32.97 -6.08
N ALA A 72 -9.37 -32.86 -5.44
CA ALA A 72 -9.26 -32.60 -4.00
C ALA A 72 -9.52 -31.13 -3.59
N ASN A 73 -9.56 -30.19 -4.54
CA ASN A 73 -9.78 -28.75 -4.29
C ASN A 73 -11.14 -28.23 -4.81
N MET A 74 -12.08 -29.13 -5.15
CA MET A 74 -13.48 -28.73 -5.33
C MET A 74 -14.23 -28.87 -4.01
N ALA A 75 -14.65 -27.73 -3.45
CA ALA A 75 -15.66 -27.73 -2.39
C ALA A 75 -16.95 -28.34 -2.94
N THR A 76 -17.53 -29.29 -2.22
CA THR A 76 -18.86 -29.82 -2.49
C THR A 76 -19.89 -28.71 -2.36
N PRO A 77 -20.80 -28.51 -3.34
CA PRO A 77 -21.89 -27.55 -3.18
C PRO A 77 -22.84 -28.04 -2.08
N THR A 78 -23.28 -27.12 -1.21
CA THR A 78 -24.30 -27.39 -0.18
C THR A 78 -25.63 -27.83 -0.82
N PRO A 79 -26.45 -28.67 -0.15
CA PRO A 79 -27.43 -29.56 -0.82
C PRO A 79 -28.70 -28.90 -1.40
N SER A 80 -28.70 -27.58 -1.62
CA SER A 80 -29.91 -26.82 -2.00
C SER A 80 -29.98 -26.44 -3.48
N GLN A 81 -28.90 -26.60 -4.26
CA GLN A 81 -28.80 -26.10 -5.64
C GLN A 81 -28.06 -27.04 -6.59
N VAL A 82 -28.43 -28.32 -6.61
CA VAL A 82 -28.09 -29.25 -7.72
C VAL A 82 -29.41 -29.75 -8.33
N PRO A 83 -29.65 -29.59 -9.64
CA PRO A 83 -30.83 -30.17 -10.28
C PRO A 83 -30.63 -31.69 -10.41
N MET A 84 -31.13 -32.45 -9.44
CA MET A 84 -31.16 -33.92 -9.48
C MET A 84 -32.17 -34.42 -10.51
N THR A 85 -31.90 -35.57 -11.11
CA THR A 85 -32.88 -36.25 -11.97
C THR A 85 -34.03 -36.83 -11.12
N PRO A 86 -35.24 -37.02 -11.69
CA PRO A 86 -36.40 -37.51 -10.93
C PRO A 86 -36.16 -38.85 -10.19
N GLU A 87 -35.46 -39.80 -10.82
CA GLU A 87 -35.13 -41.09 -10.21
C GLU A 87 -34.19 -40.95 -9.01
N GLN A 88 -33.17 -40.08 -9.09
CA GLN A 88 -32.27 -39.82 -7.96
C GLN A 88 -33.01 -39.19 -6.78
N MET A 89 -33.99 -38.33 -7.06
CA MET A 89 -34.82 -37.69 -6.02
C MET A 89 -35.79 -38.69 -5.36
N GLN A 90 -36.30 -39.69 -6.09
CA GLN A 90 -37.11 -40.76 -5.52
C GLN A 90 -36.27 -41.74 -4.68
N ALA A 91 -35.09 -42.15 -5.16
CA ALA A 91 -34.18 -43.00 -4.39
C ALA A 91 -33.80 -42.34 -3.05
N TYR A 92 -33.42 -41.06 -3.07
CA TYR A 92 -33.03 -40.32 -1.87
C TYR A 92 -34.20 -40.10 -0.89
N ARG A 93 -35.44 -39.97 -1.39
CA ARG A 93 -36.64 -39.93 -0.54
C ARG A 93 -36.89 -41.26 0.16
N TRP A 94 -36.82 -42.38 -0.56
CA TRP A 94 -37.00 -43.71 0.03
C TRP A 94 -35.90 -44.06 1.02
N GLU A 95 -34.65 -43.72 0.71
CA GLU A 95 -33.51 -43.91 1.63
C GLU A 95 -33.73 -43.13 2.94
N ARG A 96 -34.14 -41.86 2.83
CA ARG A 96 -34.49 -41.03 3.99
C ARG A 96 -35.74 -41.50 4.76
N GLU A 97 -36.77 -41.99 4.08
CA GLU A 97 -37.99 -42.53 4.72
C GLU A 97 -37.70 -43.83 5.50
N ILE A 98 -36.78 -44.66 4.99
CA ILE A 98 -36.29 -45.87 5.67
C ILE A 98 -35.44 -45.50 6.88
N ASP A 99 -34.55 -44.50 6.77
CA ASP A 99 -33.75 -44.02 7.90
C ASP A 99 -34.58 -43.31 8.98
N GLU A 100 -35.59 -42.50 8.60
CA GLU A 100 -36.53 -41.88 9.55
C GLU A 100 -37.39 -42.92 10.27
N ARG A 101 -37.79 -44.02 9.62
CA ARG A 101 -38.51 -45.15 10.24
C ARG A 101 -37.64 -46.04 11.12
N ASN A 102 -36.34 -46.13 10.84
CA ASN A 102 -35.39 -46.98 11.59
C ASN A 102 -34.55 -46.18 12.61
N ARG A 103 -34.85 -44.89 12.81
CA ARG A 103 -34.18 -44.09 13.83
C ARG A 103 -34.49 -44.65 15.23
N PRO A 104 -33.52 -44.71 16.15
CA PRO A 104 -33.83 -44.97 17.55
C PRO A 104 -34.70 -43.84 18.11
N LEU A 105 -35.77 -44.20 18.82
CA LEU A 105 -36.60 -43.27 19.57
C LEU A 105 -35.87 -42.80 20.83
N SER A 106 -36.11 -41.55 21.24
CA SER A 106 -35.63 -40.99 22.50
C SER A 106 -36.50 -41.40 23.68
N ASP A 107 -35.94 -41.36 24.89
CA ASP A 107 -36.68 -41.71 26.12
C ASP A 107 -37.89 -40.77 26.35
N GLU A 108 -37.79 -39.50 25.96
CA GLU A 108 -38.89 -38.52 26.03
C GLU A 108 -40.03 -38.86 25.05
N GLU A 109 -39.73 -39.39 23.87
CA GLU A 109 -40.75 -39.88 22.91
C GLU A 109 -41.42 -41.17 23.39
N LEU A 110 -40.69 -42.02 24.13
CA LEU A 110 -41.21 -43.26 24.70
C LEU A 110 -42.13 -42.99 25.89
N ASP A 111 -41.75 -42.10 26.81
CA ASP A 111 -42.58 -41.69 27.95
C ASP A 111 -43.87 -40.98 27.51
N ALA A 112 -43.86 -40.29 26.35
CA ALA A 112 -45.08 -39.72 25.76
C ALA A 112 -46.03 -40.77 25.13
N MET A 113 -45.55 -41.98 24.84
CA MET A 113 -46.34 -43.06 24.22
C MET A 113 -46.89 -44.08 25.22
N PHE A 114 -46.34 -44.18 26.43
CA PHE A 114 -46.78 -45.15 27.44
C PHE A 114 -47.71 -44.54 28.52
N PRO A 115 -48.73 -45.28 29.00
CA PRO A 115 -49.51 -44.88 30.17
C PRO A 115 -48.65 -44.82 31.45
N PRO A 116 -49.03 -44.02 32.47
CA PRO A 116 -48.27 -43.93 33.72
C PRO A 116 -48.22 -45.28 34.46
N GLY A 117 -47.02 -45.83 34.63
CA GLY A 117 -46.78 -47.09 35.35
C GLY A 117 -45.60 -47.94 34.89
N TYR A 118 -44.97 -47.62 33.75
CA TYR A 118 -43.80 -48.35 33.23
C TYR A 118 -42.48 -47.74 33.71
N LYS A 119 -41.42 -48.56 33.78
CA LYS A 119 -40.06 -48.15 34.15
C LYS A 119 -39.05 -48.81 33.22
N VAL A 120 -38.16 -48.01 32.61
CA VAL A 120 -37.08 -48.51 31.75
C VAL A 120 -36.08 -49.33 32.58
N LEU A 121 -35.72 -50.51 32.08
CA LEU A 121 -34.69 -51.38 32.67
C LEU A 121 -33.35 -51.18 31.95
N PRO A 122 -32.22 -51.13 32.67
CA PRO A 122 -30.90 -51.14 32.03
C PRO A 122 -30.65 -52.49 31.34
N PRO A 123 -30.03 -52.52 30.15
CA PRO A 123 -29.71 -53.78 29.47
C PRO A 123 -28.67 -54.59 30.27
N PRO A 124 -28.64 -55.93 30.11
CA PRO A 124 -27.62 -56.77 30.74
C PRO A 124 -26.21 -56.37 30.31
N ALA A 125 -25.23 -56.45 31.23
CA ALA A 125 -23.85 -56.05 31.00
C ALA A 125 -23.11 -56.79 29.86
N SER A 126 -23.71 -57.85 29.30
CA SER A 126 -23.22 -58.61 28.15
C SER A 126 -23.76 -58.14 26.79
N TYR A 127 -24.66 -57.14 26.75
CA TYR A 127 -25.25 -56.67 25.49
C TYR A 127 -24.38 -55.60 24.81
N ILE A 128 -23.82 -55.92 23.64
CA ILE A 128 -23.06 -54.99 22.79
C ILE A 128 -23.88 -54.71 21.51
N PRO A 129 -24.32 -53.47 21.24
CA PRO A 129 -25.10 -53.15 20.04
C PRO A 129 -24.29 -53.31 18.75
N ILE A 130 -24.86 -53.96 17.73
CA ILE A 130 -24.26 -54.07 16.40
C ILE A 130 -24.39 -52.71 15.68
N ARG A 131 -23.28 -51.97 15.58
CA ARG A 131 -23.26 -50.58 15.07
C ARG A 131 -23.17 -50.42 13.54
N THR A 132 -23.25 -51.49 12.76
CA THR A 132 -23.14 -51.42 11.30
C THR A 132 -24.18 -52.29 10.59
N PRO A 133 -24.98 -51.74 9.65
CA PRO A 133 -25.89 -52.55 8.84
C PRO A 133 -25.09 -53.44 7.88
N ALA A 134 -25.47 -54.72 7.80
CA ALA A 134 -24.75 -55.77 7.06
C ALA A 134 -24.54 -55.47 5.56
N ARG A 135 -25.29 -54.53 4.98
CA ARG A 135 -25.19 -54.12 3.57
C ARG A 135 -23.89 -53.40 3.21
N LYS A 136 -23.12 -52.88 4.19
CA LYS A 136 -21.78 -52.31 3.92
C LYS A 136 -20.69 -53.36 3.64
N LEU A 137 -20.97 -54.65 3.82
CA LEU A 137 -20.04 -55.75 3.53
C LEU A 137 -20.11 -56.27 2.08
N THR A 138 -21.09 -55.85 1.28
CA THR A 138 -21.33 -56.42 -0.08
C THR A 138 -20.99 -55.47 -1.22
N ALA A 139 -20.42 -54.30 -0.96
CA ALA A 139 -19.92 -53.39 -1.98
C ALA A 139 -18.53 -53.85 -2.47
N THR A 140 -18.44 -54.36 -3.70
CA THR A 140 -17.19 -54.82 -4.32
C THR A 140 -16.32 -53.60 -4.71
N PRO A 141 -15.04 -53.54 -4.31
CA PRO A 141 -14.17 -52.42 -4.65
C PRO A 141 -13.70 -52.52 -6.11
N THR A 142 -13.89 -51.46 -6.90
CA THR A 142 -13.27 -51.33 -8.22
C THR A 142 -11.82 -50.84 -8.06
N PRO A 143 -10.86 -51.35 -8.87
CA PRO A 143 -9.44 -51.15 -8.58
C PRO A 143 -8.93 -49.78 -9.04
N GLN A 144 -8.33 -49.02 -8.12
CA GLN A 144 -7.43 -47.91 -8.47
C GLN A 144 -6.01 -48.19 -7.97
N SER A 145 -5.04 -47.83 -8.81
CA SER A 145 -3.66 -48.32 -8.73
C SER A 145 -2.83 -47.69 -7.62
N ILE A 146 -1.81 -48.43 -7.20
CA ILE A 146 -0.97 -48.20 -6.02
C ILE A 146 0.28 -47.39 -6.39
N PHE A 147 0.50 -46.25 -5.72
CA PHE A 147 1.84 -45.72 -5.46
C PHE A 147 1.88 -44.77 -4.25
N SER A 148 2.34 -45.30 -3.10
CA SER A 148 2.77 -44.62 -1.87
C SER A 148 1.79 -43.66 -1.15
N GLY A 149 1.49 -43.83 0.14
CA GLY A 149 2.00 -44.79 1.13
C GLY A 149 1.11 -44.88 2.37
N PHE A 150 1.51 -45.69 3.35
CA PHE A 150 0.74 -45.96 4.56
C PHE A 150 0.37 -44.69 5.34
N HIS A 151 -0.88 -44.27 5.27
CA HIS A 151 -1.53 -43.57 6.37
C HIS A 151 -2.31 -44.58 7.21
N ILE A 152 -2.01 -44.61 8.51
CA ILE A 152 -2.92 -45.20 9.50
C ILE A 152 -4.23 -44.41 9.36
N GLN A 153 -5.31 -45.07 8.93
CA GLN A 153 -6.64 -44.49 9.06
C GLN A 153 -6.98 -44.48 10.55
N GLU A 154 -6.73 -43.35 11.19
CA GLU A 154 -7.47 -43.02 12.41
C GLU A 154 -8.96 -43.13 12.10
N SER A 155 -9.65 -43.88 12.96
CA SER A 155 -11.04 -44.26 12.75
C SER A 155 -11.93 -43.03 12.51
N ALA A 156 -13.01 -43.19 11.74
CA ALA A 156 -13.98 -42.14 11.42
C ALA A 156 -14.72 -41.53 12.64
N HIS A 157 -14.37 -41.92 13.87
CA HIS A 157 -14.68 -41.14 15.07
C HIS A 157 -13.92 -39.81 15.13
N GLY A 158 -12.75 -39.68 14.48
CA GLY A 158 -11.95 -38.44 14.49
C GLY A 158 -12.63 -37.24 13.82
N GLN A 159 -13.38 -37.44 12.72
CA GLN A 159 -14.08 -36.33 12.04
C GLN A 159 -15.41 -35.95 12.69
N GLN A 160 -16.13 -36.90 13.31
CA GLN A 160 -17.27 -36.55 14.16
C GLN A 160 -16.82 -35.90 15.47
N ALA A 161 -15.74 -36.39 16.10
CA ALA A 161 -15.12 -35.72 17.25
C ALA A 161 -14.63 -34.32 16.89
N GLN A 162 -14.00 -34.10 15.74
CA GLN A 162 -13.62 -32.75 15.29
C GLN A 162 -14.83 -31.85 15.05
N SER A 163 -15.93 -32.32 14.46
CA SER A 163 -17.14 -31.47 14.32
C SER A 163 -17.80 -31.14 15.67
N SER A 164 -17.79 -32.06 16.64
CA SER A 164 -18.31 -31.80 17.98
C SER A 164 -17.37 -30.91 18.82
N GLN A 165 -16.05 -31.11 18.73
CA GLN A 165 -15.06 -30.25 19.40
C GLN A 165 -15.02 -28.85 18.78
N LEU A 166 -15.27 -28.71 17.47
CA LEU A 166 -15.43 -27.40 16.84
C LEU A 166 -16.70 -26.65 17.30
N GLN A 167 -17.71 -27.36 17.82
CA GLN A 167 -18.86 -26.72 18.48
C GLN A 167 -18.55 -26.28 19.92
N GLU A 168 -17.67 -26.97 20.66
CA GLU A 168 -17.23 -26.54 22.01
C GLU A 168 -16.49 -25.18 22.02
N TYR A 169 -15.90 -24.76 20.88
CA TYR A 169 -15.16 -23.50 20.77
C TYR A 169 -15.99 -22.30 20.25
N GLN A 170 -17.31 -22.44 20.10
CA GLN A 170 -18.19 -21.35 19.69
C GLN A 170 -19.09 -20.87 20.85
N PRO A 171 -18.79 -19.71 21.49
CA PRO A 171 -19.60 -19.22 22.60
C PRO A 171 -21.00 -18.76 22.16
N SER A 172 -21.99 -19.00 23.04
CA SER A 172 -23.41 -18.78 22.79
C SER A 172 -23.74 -17.32 22.41
N GLY A 173 -24.60 -17.14 21.40
CA GLY A 173 -25.11 -15.82 21.00
C GLY A 173 -24.39 -15.14 19.82
N ASN A 174 -24.22 -15.87 18.71
CA ASN A 174 -23.76 -15.34 17.42
C ASN A 174 -22.38 -14.63 17.51
N LEU A 175 -21.48 -15.24 18.29
CA LEU A 175 -20.07 -14.87 18.44
C LEU A 175 -19.22 -15.68 17.43
N PRO A 176 -18.07 -15.15 16.99
CA PRO A 176 -17.16 -15.87 16.11
C PRO A 176 -16.44 -17.00 16.89
N LEU A 177 -15.94 -17.99 16.15
CA LEU A 177 -15.17 -19.11 16.68
C LEU A 177 -13.93 -18.63 17.45
N LEU A 178 -13.64 -19.24 18.59
CA LEU A 178 -12.41 -19.04 19.35
C LEU A 178 -11.28 -19.89 18.74
N LYS A 179 -10.08 -19.32 18.58
CA LYS A 179 -8.86 -20.13 18.41
C LYS A 179 -8.51 -20.79 19.76
N PRO A 180 -7.73 -21.89 19.79
CA PRO A 180 -7.27 -22.46 21.07
C PRO A 180 -6.55 -21.43 21.95
N ASP A 181 -5.77 -20.53 21.35
CA ASP A 181 -5.07 -19.45 22.06
C ASP A 181 -6.04 -18.39 22.65
N ASP A 182 -7.22 -18.22 22.05
CA ASP A 182 -8.23 -17.26 22.51
C ASP A 182 -8.92 -17.74 23.80
N LEU A 183 -8.89 -19.04 24.10
CA LEU A 183 -9.45 -19.61 25.33
C LEU A 183 -8.87 -18.95 26.58
N GLN A 184 -7.56 -18.64 26.59
CA GLN A 184 -6.88 -18.01 27.72
C GLN A 184 -7.46 -16.62 28.08
N TYR A 185 -8.07 -15.92 27.12
CA TYR A 185 -8.54 -14.54 27.27
C TYR A 185 -10.07 -14.40 27.24
N PHE A 186 -10.77 -15.42 26.74
CA PHE A 186 -12.22 -15.39 26.48
C PHE A 186 -12.98 -16.60 27.08
N ASP A 187 -12.36 -17.40 27.95
CA ASP A 187 -12.99 -18.49 28.73
C ASP A 187 -14.30 -18.09 29.40
N LYS A 188 -14.36 -16.89 30.00
CA LYS A 188 -15.58 -16.31 30.63
C LYS A 188 -16.77 -16.19 29.67
N LEU A 189 -16.57 -16.29 28.36
CA LEU A 189 -17.64 -16.25 27.35
C LEU A 189 -18.23 -17.63 27.01
N LEU A 190 -17.54 -18.73 27.35
CA LEU A 190 -18.05 -20.10 27.16
C LEU A 190 -19.00 -20.53 28.30
N GLN A 191 -18.92 -19.85 29.45
CA GLN A 191 -19.83 -20.09 30.57
C GLN A 191 -21.16 -19.37 30.35
N GLU A 192 -22.21 -20.14 30.04
CA GLU A 192 -23.60 -19.67 30.11
C GLU A 192 -23.95 -19.30 31.56
N VAL A 193 -24.01 -18.00 31.81
CA VAL A 193 -24.42 -17.40 33.09
C VAL A 193 -25.41 -16.31 32.77
N ASP A 194 -26.49 -16.26 33.54
CA ASP A 194 -27.52 -15.23 33.41
C ASP A 194 -26.90 -13.84 33.55
N GLU A 195 -27.10 -12.98 32.54
CA GLU A 195 -26.51 -11.64 32.53
C GLU A 195 -27.13 -10.75 33.64
N GLU A 196 -28.36 -11.02 34.08
CA GLU A 196 -29.03 -10.22 35.12
C GLU A 196 -28.58 -10.57 36.55
N ALA A 197 -28.04 -11.78 36.77
CA ALA A 197 -27.54 -12.23 38.07
C ALA A 197 -26.09 -11.80 38.38
N LEU A 198 -25.36 -11.31 37.37
CA LEU A 198 -23.97 -10.87 37.48
C LEU A 198 -23.84 -9.44 38.04
N SER A 199 -22.71 -9.13 38.66
CA SER A 199 -22.44 -7.76 39.12
C SER A 199 -22.32 -6.79 37.92
N PRO A 200 -22.63 -5.49 38.11
CA PRO A 200 -22.58 -4.51 37.02
C PRO A 200 -21.16 -4.28 36.46
N GLU A 201 -20.11 -4.71 37.18
CA GLU A 201 -18.73 -4.67 36.69
C GLU A 201 -18.40 -5.90 35.83
N GLU A 202 -18.82 -7.10 36.24
CA GLU A 202 -18.65 -8.33 35.45
C GLU A 202 -19.47 -8.32 34.16
N GLN A 203 -20.69 -7.75 34.20
CA GLN A 203 -21.49 -7.47 33.00
C GLN A 203 -20.71 -6.59 32.00
N LYS A 204 -20.02 -5.54 32.49
CA LYS A 204 -19.18 -4.69 31.64
C LYS A 204 -17.98 -5.44 31.09
N GLU A 205 -17.28 -6.24 31.90
CA GLU A 205 -16.16 -7.07 31.43
C GLU A 205 -16.59 -8.03 30.32
N ARG A 206 -17.64 -8.85 30.56
CA ARG A 206 -18.15 -9.79 29.55
C ARG A 206 -18.58 -9.07 28.27
N LYS A 207 -19.18 -7.88 28.37
CA LYS A 207 -19.59 -7.07 27.21
C LYS A 207 -18.41 -6.51 26.42
N ILE A 208 -17.33 -6.08 27.10
CA ILE A 208 -16.07 -5.67 26.47
C ILE A 208 -15.42 -6.88 25.77
N MET A 209 -15.32 -8.04 26.44
CA MET A 209 -14.80 -9.28 25.86
C MET A 209 -15.57 -9.69 24.59
N LYS A 210 -16.91 -9.70 24.62
CA LYS A 210 -17.77 -9.97 23.45
C LYS A 210 -17.50 -9.00 22.28
N LEU A 211 -17.18 -7.73 22.57
CA LEU A 211 -16.84 -6.73 21.54
C LEU A 211 -15.42 -6.93 21.00
N LEU A 212 -14.43 -7.18 21.85
CA LEU A 212 -13.04 -7.43 21.45
C LEU A 212 -12.92 -8.70 20.61
N LEU A 213 -13.59 -9.79 20.99
CA LEU A 213 -13.64 -11.01 20.19
C LEU A 213 -14.27 -10.78 18.80
N LYS A 214 -15.35 -9.99 18.73
CA LYS A 214 -15.96 -9.58 17.44
C LYS A 214 -15.06 -8.69 16.58
N ILE A 215 -14.12 -7.96 17.18
CA ILE A 215 -13.13 -7.12 16.48
C ILE A 215 -11.94 -7.95 16.01
N LYS A 216 -11.48 -8.92 16.82
CA LYS A 216 -10.36 -9.82 16.53
C LYS A 216 -10.76 -10.87 15.47
N ASN A 217 -11.69 -11.77 15.81
CA ASN A 217 -12.02 -12.94 15.00
C ASN A 217 -13.25 -12.76 14.08
N GLY A 218 -14.02 -11.67 14.25
CA GLY A 218 -15.27 -11.47 13.51
C GLY A 218 -15.10 -11.22 12.00
N THR A 219 -16.20 -11.28 11.24
CA THR A 219 -16.23 -10.85 9.82
C THR A 219 -16.09 -9.32 9.71
N PRO A 220 -15.65 -8.73 8.58
CA PRO A 220 -15.49 -7.28 8.45
C PRO A 220 -16.74 -6.43 8.83
N PRO A 221 -17.99 -6.85 8.54
CA PRO A 221 -19.18 -6.18 9.07
C PRO A 221 -19.29 -6.24 10.60
N MET A 222 -19.03 -7.40 11.22
CA MET A 222 -19.03 -7.56 12.68
C MET A 222 -17.97 -6.68 13.35
N ARG A 223 -16.73 -6.67 12.81
CA ARG A 223 -15.66 -5.79 13.29
C ARG A 223 -16.07 -4.32 13.23
N LYS A 224 -16.65 -3.88 12.10
CA LYS A 224 -17.08 -2.48 11.90
C LYS A 224 -18.21 -2.08 12.86
N ALA A 225 -19.15 -2.98 13.16
CA ALA A 225 -20.21 -2.74 14.12
C ALA A 225 -19.68 -2.69 15.56
N ALA A 226 -18.88 -3.68 15.97
CA ALA A 226 -18.29 -3.74 17.30
C ALA A 226 -17.32 -2.58 17.57
N LEU A 227 -16.50 -2.18 16.59
CA LEU A 227 -15.58 -1.04 16.68
C LEU A 227 -16.33 0.31 16.82
N ARG A 228 -17.55 0.43 16.29
CA ARG A 228 -18.42 1.59 16.57
C ARG A 228 -18.95 1.52 18.00
N GLN A 229 -19.53 0.39 18.39
CA GLN A 229 -20.11 0.21 19.73
C GLN A 229 -19.09 0.44 20.87
N ILE A 230 -17.86 -0.08 20.74
CA ILE A 230 -16.82 0.11 21.77
C ILE A 230 -16.33 1.57 21.85
N THR A 231 -16.38 2.33 20.75
CA THR A 231 -15.88 3.71 20.71
C THR A 231 -16.94 4.73 21.11
N ASP A 232 -18.20 4.49 20.77
CA ASP A 232 -19.33 5.31 21.22
C ASP A 232 -19.57 5.15 22.74
N LYS A 233 -19.36 3.93 23.27
CA LYS A 233 -19.51 3.60 24.70
C LYS A 233 -18.22 3.61 25.53
N ALA A 234 -17.09 4.07 24.97
CA ALA A 234 -15.79 4.03 25.65
C ALA A 234 -15.81 4.69 27.06
N ARG A 235 -16.51 5.83 27.21
CA ARG A 235 -16.69 6.52 28.49
C ARG A 235 -17.62 5.80 29.49
N GLU A 236 -18.54 4.96 29.01
CA GLU A 236 -19.48 4.17 29.84
C GLU A 236 -18.79 2.93 30.45
N PHE A 237 -17.84 2.36 29.70
CA PHE A 237 -17.01 1.23 30.12
C PHE A 237 -15.89 1.62 31.09
N GLY A 238 -15.25 2.77 30.87
CA GLY A 238 -14.14 3.24 31.70
C GLY A 238 -12.77 2.66 31.31
N ALA A 239 -11.70 3.38 31.63
CA ALA A 239 -10.34 3.05 31.19
C ALA A 239 -9.81 1.71 31.75
N GLY A 240 -10.06 1.43 33.03
CA GLY A 240 -9.55 0.24 33.72
C GLY A 240 -9.98 -1.09 33.07
N PRO A 241 -11.30 -1.39 32.97
CA PRO A 241 -11.78 -2.61 32.35
C PRO A 241 -11.35 -2.75 30.88
N LEU A 242 -11.29 -1.65 30.12
CA LEU A 242 -10.81 -1.67 28.74
C LEU A 242 -9.33 -2.06 28.65
N PHE A 243 -8.43 -1.36 29.34
CA PHE A 243 -6.99 -1.66 29.26
C PHE A 243 -6.60 -2.97 29.94
N ASN A 244 -7.36 -3.41 30.95
CA ASN A 244 -7.10 -4.70 31.59
C ASN A 244 -7.31 -5.89 30.64
N GLN A 245 -8.28 -5.83 29.72
CA GLN A 245 -8.52 -6.92 28.76
C GLN A 245 -7.86 -6.71 27.40
N ILE A 246 -7.59 -5.46 26.97
CA ILE A 246 -6.91 -5.19 25.69
C ILE A 246 -5.40 -5.45 25.77
N LEU A 247 -4.74 -5.05 26.87
CA LEU A 247 -3.28 -5.13 26.96
C LEU A 247 -2.71 -6.57 27.00
N PRO A 248 -3.32 -7.55 27.69
CA PRO A 248 -2.88 -8.95 27.62
C PRO A 248 -2.99 -9.54 26.21
N LEU A 249 -4.06 -9.23 25.47
CA LEU A 249 -4.24 -9.66 24.08
C LEU A 249 -3.15 -9.12 23.15
N LEU A 250 -2.61 -7.92 23.43
CA LEU A 250 -1.55 -7.32 22.63
C LEU A 250 -0.15 -7.86 22.96
N MET A 251 0.00 -8.50 24.14
CA MET A 251 1.24 -9.15 24.58
C MET A 251 1.35 -10.62 24.15
N SER A 252 0.33 -11.21 23.51
CA SER A 252 0.38 -12.61 23.11
C SER A 252 1.31 -12.80 21.90
N PRO A 253 2.28 -13.73 21.96
CA PRO A 253 3.23 -13.93 20.86
C PRO A 253 2.62 -14.62 19.63
N THR A 254 1.40 -15.15 19.75
CA THR A 254 0.64 -15.78 18.66
C THR A 254 -0.29 -14.82 17.91
N LEU A 255 -0.29 -13.53 18.27
CA LEU A 255 -1.11 -12.51 17.64
C LEU A 255 -0.61 -12.18 16.22
N GLU A 256 -1.45 -12.47 15.23
CA GLU A 256 -1.19 -12.09 13.83
C GLU A 256 -1.12 -10.56 13.67
N ASP A 257 -0.28 -10.07 12.76
CA ASP A 257 -0.11 -8.62 12.54
C ASP A 257 -1.43 -7.90 12.18
N GLN A 258 -2.34 -8.59 11.48
CA GLN A 258 -3.67 -8.07 11.20
C GLN A 258 -4.55 -7.96 12.47
N GLU A 259 -4.44 -8.91 13.40
CA GLU A 259 -5.15 -8.88 14.68
C GLU A 259 -4.56 -7.78 15.59
N ARG A 260 -3.23 -7.65 15.61
CA ARG A 260 -2.48 -6.57 16.27
C ARG A 260 -2.96 -5.19 15.81
N HIS A 261 -2.97 -4.97 14.51
CA HIS A 261 -3.45 -3.72 13.88
C HIS A 261 -4.89 -3.36 14.26
N LEU A 262 -5.77 -4.36 14.42
CA LEU A 262 -7.15 -4.15 14.84
C LEU A 262 -7.25 -3.73 16.32
N LEU A 263 -6.45 -4.34 17.20
CA LEU A 263 -6.38 -3.96 18.61
C LEU A 263 -5.75 -2.57 18.81
N VAL A 264 -4.69 -2.25 18.07
CA VAL A 264 -4.11 -0.89 18.00
C VAL A 264 -5.17 0.14 17.63
N LYS A 265 -5.97 -0.14 16.59
CA LYS A 265 -7.09 0.73 16.18
C LYS A 265 -8.24 0.84 17.20
N VAL A 266 -8.38 -0.13 18.11
CA VAL A 266 -9.26 0.02 19.27
C VAL A 266 -8.63 0.97 20.27
N ILE A 267 -7.36 0.73 20.67
CA ILE A 267 -6.62 1.54 21.64
C ILE A 267 -6.63 3.02 21.25
N ASP A 268 -6.25 3.35 20.01
CA ASP A 268 -6.21 4.73 19.52
C ASP A 268 -7.56 5.45 19.68
N ARG A 269 -8.65 4.80 19.26
CA ARG A 269 -9.99 5.39 19.32
C ARG A 269 -10.55 5.49 20.74
N ILE A 270 -10.20 4.57 21.65
CA ILE A 270 -10.62 4.71 23.05
C ILE A 270 -9.78 5.76 23.78
N LEU A 271 -8.47 5.89 23.49
CA LEU A 271 -7.62 6.94 24.07
C LEU A 271 -8.19 8.33 23.76
N TYR A 272 -8.54 8.60 22.49
CA TYR A 272 -9.16 9.87 22.07
C TYR A 272 -10.50 10.17 22.79
N LYS A 273 -11.22 9.14 23.25
CA LYS A 273 -12.50 9.32 23.97
C LYS A 273 -12.32 9.41 25.49
N LEU A 274 -11.35 8.72 26.06
CA LEU A 274 -11.13 8.61 27.50
C LEU A 274 -10.41 9.82 28.09
N ASP A 275 -9.53 10.47 27.31
CA ASP A 275 -8.85 11.71 27.69
C ASP A 275 -8.15 11.57 29.06
N ASP A 276 -8.44 12.42 30.05
CA ASP A 276 -7.84 12.39 31.40
C ASP A 276 -7.91 11.04 32.14
N LEU A 277 -8.88 10.17 31.82
CA LEU A 277 -9.09 8.87 32.50
C LEU A 277 -7.93 7.88 32.29
N VAL A 278 -7.02 8.15 31.33
CA VAL A 278 -5.91 7.25 30.99
C VAL A 278 -4.71 7.38 31.93
N ARG A 279 -4.60 8.50 32.69
CA ARG A 279 -3.40 8.87 33.48
C ARG A 279 -2.87 7.76 34.41
N PRO A 280 -3.69 6.98 35.16
CA PRO A 280 -3.17 5.90 36.01
C PRO A 280 -2.61 4.70 35.23
N TYR A 281 -3.00 4.53 33.97
CA TYR A 281 -2.68 3.37 33.15
C TYR A 281 -1.49 3.62 32.20
N VAL A 282 -0.95 4.84 32.16
CA VAL A 282 0.15 5.26 31.26
C VAL A 282 1.33 4.29 31.31
N HIS A 283 1.80 3.90 32.50
CA HIS A 283 2.91 2.95 32.64
C HIS A 283 2.60 1.59 32.01
N LYS A 284 1.41 1.04 32.29
CA LYS A 284 0.96 -0.26 31.76
C LYS A 284 0.81 -0.23 30.24
N ILE A 285 0.41 0.91 29.67
CA ILE A 285 0.33 1.10 28.22
C ILE A 285 1.75 1.25 27.63
N CYS A 286 2.63 2.07 28.22
CA CYS A 286 4.01 2.24 27.75
C CYS A 286 4.74 0.90 27.67
N VAL A 287 4.73 0.08 28.73
CA VAL A 287 5.43 -1.23 28.75
C VAL A 287 5.01 -2.17 27.61
N VAL A 288 3.75 -2.12 27.17
CA VAL A 288 3.24 -2.97 26.08
C VAL A 288 3.51 -2.36 24.70
N ILE A 289 3.50 -1.03 24.57
CA ILE A 289 3.60 -0.33 23.27
C ILE A 289 5.05 0.06 22.92
N GLU A 290 5.91 0.25 23.91
CA GLU A 290 7.34 0.58 23.72
C GLU A 290 8.12 -0.43 22.88
N PRO A 291 7.96 -1.76 23.04
CA PRO A 291 8.56 -2.76 22.17
C PRO A 291 8.23 -2.57 20.67
N LEU A 292 7.00 -2.14 20.35
CA LEU A 292 6.56 -1.92 18.97
C LEU A 292 7.37 -0.83 18.25
N LEU A 293 8.04 0.07 18.97
CA LEU A 293 8.94 1.07 18.39
C LEU A 293 10.25 0.49 17.82
N ILE A 294 10.56 -0.76 18.12
CA ILE A 294 11.78 -1.48 17.71
C ILE A 294 11.47 -2.67 16.80
N ASP A 295 10.21 -3.08 16.68
CA ASP A 295 9.73 -4.15 15.78
C ASP A 295 10.33 -4.03 14.37
N GLU A 296 10.58 -5.15 13.68
CA GLU A 296 11.15 -5.17 12.33
C GLU A 296 10.20 -4.59 11.29
N ASP A 297 8.88 -4.74 11.49
CA ASP A 297 7.89 -4.15 10.60
C ASP A 297 7.81 -2.62 10.75
N TYR A 298 7.69 -1.94 9.62
CA TYR A 298 7.48 -0.51 9.59
C TYR A 298 6.10 -0.08 10.09
N TYR A 299 5.03 -0.85 9.80
CA TYR A 299 3.68 -0.47 10.21
C TYR A 299 3.49 -0.62 11.72
N ALA A 300 3.94 -1.72 12.33
CA ALA A 300 4.02 -1.87 13.79
C ALA A 300 4.74 -0.70 14.48
N ARG A 301 5.87 -0.24 13.91
CA ARG A 301 6.58 0.96 14.40
C ARG A 301 5.80 2.26 14.20
N VAL A 302 5.02 2.44 13.13
CA VAL A 302 4.12 3.61 12.97
C VAL A 302 3.03 3.58 14.02
N GLU A 303 2.39 2.43 14.21
CA GLU A 303 1.28 2.23 15.15
C GLU A 303 1.69 2.47 16.60
N GLY A 304 2.85 1.96 17.03
CA GLY A 304 3.39 2.26 18.35
C GLY A 304 3.66 3.77 18.56
N ARG A 305 4.08 4.49 17.52
CA ARG A 305 4.27 5.95 17.57
C ARG A 305 2.95 6.71 17.64
N GLU A 306 1.92 6.28 16.90
CA GLU A 306 0.59 6.89 16.94
C GLU A 306 -0.04 6.75 18.33
N ILE A 307 0.00 5.54 18.90
CA ILE A 307 -0.51 5.29 20.26
C ILE A 307 0.23 6.14 21.30
N ILE A 308 1.58 6.17 21.29
CA ILE A 308 2.34 6.97 22.27
C ILE A 308 2.12 8.48 22.06
N SER A 309 1.94 8.95 20.81
CA SER A 309 1.61 10.34 20.51
C SER A 309 0.25 10.75 21.08
N ASN A 310 -0.78 9.91 20.91
CA ASN A 310 -2.12 10.19 21.40
C ASN A 310 -2.24 9.95 22.92
N LEU A 311 -1.51 8.99 23.48
CA LEU A 311 -1.34 8.83 24.93
C LEU A 311 -0.67 10.06 25.57
N ALA A 312 0.38 10.61 24.94
CA ALA A 312 1.07 11.80 25.44
C ALA A 312 0.16 13.03 25.47
N LYS A 313 -0.72 13.19 24.48
CA LYS A 313 -1.73 14.26 24.43
C LYS A 313 -2.80 14.10 25.53
N ALA A 314 -3.30 12.88 25.76
CA ALA A 314 -4.31 12.59 26.77
C ALA A 314 -3.78 12.60 28.22
N ALA A 315 -2.56 12.12 28.44
CA ALA A 315 -1.95 12.03 29.78
C ALA A 315 -1.21 13.32 30.21
N GLY A 316 -0.73 14.10 29.24
CA GLY A 316 0.09 15.29 29.44
C GLY A 316 1.55 15.01 29.81
N LEU A 317 2.42 16.00 29.54
CA LEU A 317 3.87 15.87 29.64
C LEU A 317 4.36 15.43 31.03
N ALA A 318 3.82 16.03 32.10
CA ALA A 318 4.28 15.77 33.47
C ALA A 318 4.07 14.30 33.87
N THR A 319 2.93 13.71 33.50
CA THR A 319 2.62 12.30 33.72
C THR A 319 3.61 11.42 32.96
N MET A 320 3.78 11.64 31.65
CA MET A 320 4.73 10.88 30.81
C MET A 320 6.16 10.91 31.38
N ILE A 321 6.66 12.10 31.75
CA ILE A 321 7.98 12.25 32.37
C ILE A 321 8.05 11.47 33.69
N SER A 322 7.06 11.60 34.57
CA SER A 322 7.06 10.92 35.88
C SER A 322 7.08 9.40 35.76
N THR A 323 6.38 8.86 34.76
CA THR A 323 6.26 7.43 34.50
C THR A 323 7.55 6.83 33.94
N MET A 324 8.16 7.47 32.95
CA MET A 324 9.29 6.90 32.20
C MET A 324 10.67 7.28 32.76
N ARG A 325 10.72 8.14 33.78
CA ARG A 325 11.99 8.59 34.40
C ARG A 325 12.81 7.45 35.01
N PRO A 326 12.24 6.44 35.70
CA PRO A 326 13.01 5.33 36.27
C PRO A 326 13.69 4.44 35.20
N ASP A 327 13.15 4.44 33.97
CA ASP A 327 13.65 3.59 32.89
C ASP A 327 14.89 4.17 32.17
N ILE A 328 15.20 5.46 32.42
CA ILE A 328 16.33 6.17 31.80
C ILE A 328 17.70 5.69 32.29
N ASP A 329 17.82 5.38 33.59
CA ASP A 329 19.04 4.88 34.23
C ASP A 329 18.99 3.39 34.59
N ASN A 330 17.99 2.67 34.06
CA ASN A 330 17.91 1.21 34.11
C ASN A 330 19.21 0.55 33.57
N LEU A 331 19.62 -0.57 34.16
CA LEU A 331 20.83 -1.29 33.73
C LEU A 331 20.67 -1.90 32.33
N ASP A 332 19.47 -2.36 31.99
CA ASP A 332 19.18 -2.93 30.68
C ASP A 332 19.35 -1.89 29.56
N GLU A 333 19.99 -2.29 28.46
CA GLU A 333 20.13 -1.47 27.26
C GLU A 333 18.88 -1.55 26.37
N TYR A 334 18.09 -2.63 26.44
CA TYR A 334 16.83 -2.77 25.70
C TYR A 334 15.79 -1.74 26.18
N VAL A 335 15.48 -1.71 27.48
CA VAL A 335 14.55 -0.74 28.07
C VAL A 335 14.99 0.69 27.79
N ARG A 336 16.27 1.04 28.02
CA ARG A 336 16.79 2.37 27.69
C ARG A 336 16.69 2.73 26.20
N ASN A 337 16.68 1.74 25.30
CA ASN A 337 16.49 1.95 23.86
C ASN A 337 15.02 2.20 23.49
N THR A 338 14.07 1.46 24.06
CA THR A 338 12.64 1.70 23.84
C THR A 338 12.21 3.04 24.43
N THR A 339 12.59 3.30 25.68
CA THR A 339 12.29 4.53 26.41
C THR A 339 12.86 5.76 25.70
N ALA A 340 14.08 5.67 25.15
CA ALA A 340 14.64 6.77 24.35
C ALA A 340 13.86 7.09 23.07
N ARG A 341 13.31 6.06 22.40
CA ARG A 341 12.44 6.24 21.23
C ARG A 341 11.08 6.81 21.63
N ALA A 342 10.48 6.30 22.70
CA ALA A 342 9.20 6.78 23.19
C ALA A 342 9.27 8.25 23.65
N PHE A 343 10.34 8.68 24.33
CA PHE A 343 10.54 10.10 24.65
C PHE A 343 10.66 10.99 23.40
N ALA A 344 11.25 10.51 22.30
CA ALA A 344 11.25 11.25 21.05
C ALA A 344 9.85 11.40 20.43
N VAL A 345 8.99 10.39 20.58
CA VAL A 345 7.57 10.46 20.19
C VAL A 345 6.78 11.43 21.08
N VAL A 346 7.04 11.43 22.39
CA VAL A 346 6.46 12.42 23.31
C VAL A 346 6.90 13.84 22.91
N ALA A 347 8.16 14.03 22.52
CA ALA A 347 8.68 15.31 22.04
C ALA A 347 8.04 15.76 20.71
N SER A 348 7.71 14.84 19.79
CA SER A 348 7.01 15.20 18.55
C SER A 348 5.52 15.45 18.77
N ALA A 349 4.90 14.82 19.77
CA ALA A 349 3.49 15.01 20.11
C ALA A 349 3.20 16.31 20.89
N LEU A 350 4.10 16.71 21.80
CA LEU A 350 3.91 17.84 22.72
C LEU A 350 4.87 19.02 22.46
N GLY A 351 5.80 18.88 21.51
CA GLY A 351 6.79 19.88 21.14
C GLY A 351 8.10 19.78 21.92
N ILE A 352 9.23 19.98 21.22
CA ILE A 352 10.58 19.95 21.81
C ILE A 352 10.75 20.93 22.98
N PRO A 353 10.29 22.20 22.94
CA PRO A 353 10.55 23.19 23.98
C PRO A 353 10.16 22.75 25.39
N ALA A 354 9.05 22.03 25.51
CA ALA A 354 8.53 21.56 26.79
C ALA A 354 9.42 20.46 27.41
N LEU A 355 10.15 19.68 26.58
CA LEU A 355 11.06 18.60 27.03
C LEU A 355 12.52 19.07 27.22
N LEU A 356 12.92 20.24 26.69
CA LEU A 356 14.30 20.75 26.80
C LEU A 356 14.84 20.82 28.25
N PRO A 357 14.10 21.29 29.27
CA PRO A 357 14.61 21.33 30.65
C PRO A 357 14.90 19.93 31.21
N PHE A 358 14.07 18.95 30.85
CA PHE A 358 14.25 17.55 31.22
C PHE A 358 15.49 16.94 30.55
N LEU A 359 15.65 17.14 29.24
CA LEU A 359 16.83 16.68 28.50
C LEU A 359 18.13 17.29 29.04
N LYS A 360 18.13 18.60 29.34
CA LYS A 360 19.29 19.28 29.94
C LYS A 360 19.69 18.67 31.29
N ALA A 361 18.71 18.30 32.13
CA ALA A 361 18.95 17.64 33.41
C ALA A 361 19.44 16.18 33.27
N VAL A 362 18.89 15.42 32.32
CA VAL A 362 19.28 14.01 32.08
C VAL A 362 20.67 13.92 31.44
N CYS A 363 20.95 14.70 30.39
CA CYS A 363 22.25 14.69 29.69
C CYS A 363 23.41 15.16 30.59
N LYS A 364 23.15 16.06 31.54
CA LYS A 364 24.15 16.57 32.52
C LYS A 364 24.05 15.86 33.89
N SER A 365 23.36 14.72 33.97
CA SER A 365 23.21 13.94 35.22
C SER A 365 24.54 13.38 35.71
N LYS A 366 24.89 13.67 36.97
CA LYS A 366 26.08 13.11 37.65
C LYS A 366 25.83 11.74 38.29
N LYS A 367 24.58 11.23 38.29
CA LYS A 367 24.23 9.98 39.00
C LYS A 367 24.70 8.72 38.29
N SER A 368 24.54 8.67 36.97
CA SER A 368 24.85 7.49 36.16
C SER A 368 25.23 7.92 34.75
N TRP A 369 26.19 7.21 34.14
CA TRP A 369 26.52 7.43 32.72
C TRP A 369 25.43 6.88 31.80
N GLN A 370 24.65 5.91 32.27
CA GLN A 370 23.46 5.38 31.62
C GLN A 370 22.43 6.49 31.36
N ALA A 371 22.12 7.33 32.36
CA ALA A 371 21.23 8.48 32.18
C ALA A 371 21.73 9.43 31.10
N ARG A 372 23.03 9.79 31.14
CA ARG A 372 23.65 10.68 30.15
C ARG A 372 23.56 10.09 28.73
N HIS A 373 23.91 8.81 28.59
CA HIS A 373 23.79 8.06 27.33
C HIS A 373 22.36 8.03 26.79
N THR A 374 21.37 7.69 27.63
CA THR A 374 19.95 7.65 27.24
C THR A 374 19.43 9.04 26.87
N GLY A 375 19.78 10.09 27.61
CA GLY A 375 19.42 11.47 27.30
C GLY A 375 19.89 11.92 25.92
N ILE A 376 21.16 11.65 25.60
CA ILE A 376 21.74 11.96 24.28
C ILE A 376 21.11 11.08 23.18
N LYS A 377 20.76 9.83 23.50
CA LYS A 377 20.00 8.95 22.60
C LYS A 377 18.58 9.48 22.33
N ILE A 378 17.91 10.10 23.30
CA ILE A 378 16.63 10.79 23.05
C ILE A 378 16.83 11.92 22.04
N VAL A 379 17.86 12.76 22.20
CA VAL A 379 18.18 13.83 21.23
C VAL A 379 18.44 13.26 19.83
N GLN A 380 19.14 12.13 19.72
CA GLN A 380 19.33 11.43 18.44
C GLN A 380 18.01 10.90 17.84
N GLN A 381 17.10 10.34 18.66
CA GLN A 381 15.82 9.85 18.15
C GLN A 381 14.87 11.01 17.81
N ILE A 382 14.95 12.16 18.49
CA ILE A 382 14.29 13.41 18.10
C ILE A 382 14.82 13.84 16.72
N ALA A 383 16.15 13.83 16.51
CA ALA A 383 16.79 14.09 15.21
C ALA A 383 16.18 13.26 14.06
N ILE A 384 16.09 11.95 14.26
CA ILE A 384 15.59 11.01 13.26
C ILE A 384 14.07 11.13 13.04
N LEU A 385 13.29 11.45 14.08
CA LEU A 385 11.83 11.46 14.00
C LEU A 385 11.24 12.76 13.46
N LEU A 386 11.84 13.91 13.76
CA LEU A 386 11.36 15.23 13.34
C LEU A 386 12.03 15.76 12.07
N GLY A 387 13.24 15.30 11.73
CA GLY A 387 13.99 15.78 10.57
C GLY A 387 14.15 17.31 10.59
N CYS A 388 13.82 17.97 9.48
CA CYS A 388 14.01 19.42 9.30
C CYS A 388 13.25 20.30 10.30
N ALA A 389 12.22 19.80 10.98
CA ALA A 389 11.44 20.56 11.97
C ALA A 389 12.24 20.95 13.24
N ILE A 390 13.50 20.51 13.34
CA ILE A 390 14.38 20.75 14.50
C ILE A 390 15.11 22.09 14.41
N LEU A 391 15.22 22.68 13.23
CA LEU A 391 16.02 23.89 12.98
C LEU A 391 15.81 25.02 14.03
N PRO A 392 14.58 25.36 14.48
CA PRO A 392 14.35 26.40 15.51
C PRO A 392 14.88 26.05 16.91
N HIS A 393 15.20 24.78 17.17
CA HIS A 393 15.63 24.25 18.46
C HIS A 393 17.03 23.63 18.42
N LEU A 394 17.67 23.64 17.25
CA LEU A 394 18.96 22.99 16.97
C LEU A 394 20.04 23.42 17.96
N LYS A 395 20.27 24.73 18.08
CA LYS A 395 21.24 25.31 19.03
C LYS A 395 21.04 24.79 20.45
N SER A 396 19.81 24.84 20.96
CA SER A 396 19.50 24.36 22.32
C SER A 396 19.71 22.85 22.50
N LEU A 397 19.53 22.04 21.44
CA LEU A 397 19.83 20.61 21.48
C LEU A 397 21.34 20.34 21.42
N VAL A 398 22.10 21.12 20.64
CA VAL A 398 23.56 21.04 20.57
C VAL A 398 24.19 21.42 21.92
N ASP A 399 23.79 22.55 22.51
CA ASP A 399 24.21 23.02 23.85
C ASP A 399 23.92 21.99 24.99
N ILE A 400 22.96 21.09 24.76
CA ILE A 400 22.59 20.01 25.68
C ILE A 400 23.50 18.78 25.53
N ILE A 401 24.07 18.52 24.35
CA ILE A 401 24.85 17.30 24.08
C ILE A 401 26.37 17.53 23.94
N GLU A 402 26.84 18.75 23.67
CA GLU A 402 28.26 19.06 23.39
C GLU A 402 29.25 18.48 24.41
N HIS A 403 28.93 18.52 25.71
CA HIS A 403 29.78 18.02 26.80
C HIS A 403 29.96 16.50 26.78
N GLY A 404 29.12 15.77 26.05
CA GLY A 404 29.21 14.32 25.87
C GLY A 404 30.40 13.88 25.01
N LEU A 405 30.97 14.78 24.20
CA LEU A 405 32.17 14.49 23.40
C LEU A 405 33.44 14.36 24.25
N THR A 406 33.50 15.05 25.39
CA THR A 406 34.64 15.04 26.32
C THR A 406 34.42 14.12 27.53
N ASP A 407 33.35 13.31 27.53
CA ASP A 407 33.05 12.37 28.61
C ASP A 407 34.13 11.28 28.71
N GLU A 408 34.43 10.82 29.92
CA GLU A 408 35.38 9.72 30.16
C GLU A 408 34.91 8.41 29.51
N GLN A 409 33.58 8.18 29.49
CA GLN A 409 32.99 6.94 29.01
C GLN A 409 32.85 6.92 27.48
N GLN A 410 33.55 5.99 26.82
CA GLN A 410 33.55 5.88 25.35
C GLN A 410 32.15 5.70 24.75
N LYS A 411 31.26 4.92 25.39
CA LYS A 411 29.87 4.76 24.92
C LYS A 411 29.14 6.11 24.82
N VAL A 412 29.40 7.05 25.74
CA VAL A 412 28.78 8.39 25.72
C VAL A 412 29.39 9.25 24.60
N ARG A 413 30.72 9.25 24.44
CA ARG A 413 31.37 9.95 23.30
C ARG A 413 30.83 9.49 21.95
N THR A 414 30.70 8.16 21.75
CA THR A 414 30.17 7.57 20.52
C THR A 414 28.71 7.98 20.25
N ILE A 415 27.80 7.87 21.22
CA ILE A 415 26.39 8.28 21.00
C ILE A 415 26.26 9.79 20.80
N THR A 416 27.14 10.60 21.41
CA THR A 416 27.16 12.06 21.20
C THR A 416 27.53 12.41 19.77
N ALA A 417 28.61 11.83 19.23
CA ALA A 417 29.00 12.02 17.83
C ALA A 417 27.90 11.51 16.86
N LEU A 418 27.25 10.38 17.16
CA LEU A 418 26.11 9.90 16.37
C LEU A 418 24.85 10.77 16.50
N GLY A 419 24.66 11.46 17.63
CA GLY A 419 23.60 12.44 17.87
C GLY A 419 23.83 13.72 17.07
N ILE A 420 25.05 14.25 17.09
CA ILE A 420 25.49 15.38 16.25
C ILE A 420 25.34 15.05 14.77
N ALA A 421 25.77 13.86 14.33
CA ALA A 421 25.61 13.42 12.95
C ALA A 421 24.13 13.41 12.51
N ALA A 422 23.22 12.94 13.38
CA ALA A 422 21.80 12.92 13.10
C ALA A 422 21.17 14.33 13.12
N LEU A 423 21.61 15.22 14.01
CA LEU A 423 21.18 16.63 14.02
C LEU A 423 21.65 17.37 12.78
N ALA A 424 22.88 17.14 12.32
CA ALA A 424 23.43 17.73 11.09
C ALA A 424 22.72 17.17 9.84
N GLU A 425 22.46 15.85 9.78
CA GLU A 425 21.63 15.22 8.74
C GLU A 425 20.21 15.82 8.68
N ALA A 426 19.61 16.09 9.85
CA ALA A 426 18.28 16.66 9.96
C ALA A 426 18.22 18.17 9.63
N ALA A 427 19.30 18.92 9.88
CA ALA A 427 19.37 20.36 9.65
C ALA A 427 19.80 20.74 8.22
N ALA A 428 20.52 19.85 7.51
CA ALA A 428 21.09 20.11 6.19
C ALA A 428 20.06 20.71 5.20
N PRO A 429 20.40 21.78 4.46
CA PRO A 429 21.73 22.43 4.37
C PRO A 429 21.99 23.53 5.43
N TYR A 430 21.05 23.81 6.34
CA TYR A 430 21.12 24.96 7.25
C TYR A 430 21.72 24.63 8.62
N GLY A 431 22.02 25.66 9.41
CA GLY A 431 22.27 25.52 10.85
C GLY A 431 23.73 25.33 11.28
N ILE A 432 24.71 25.57 10.40
CA ILE A 432 26.15 25.45 10.73
C ILE A 432 26.57 26.25 11.97
N GLU A 433 26.01 27.45 12.15
CA GLU A 433 26.22 28.33 13.31
C GLU A 433 25.93 27.64 14.66
N SER A 434 25.02 26.65 14.68
CA SER A 434 24.67 25.90 15.89
C SER A 434 25.71 24.84 16.26
N PHE A 435 26.66 24.53 15.39
CA PHE A 435 27.65 23.48 15.58
C PHE A 435 29.07 23.99 15.85
N ASP A 436 29.32 25.30 15.85
CA ASP A 436 30.66 25.89 16.02
C ASP A 436 31.39 25.38 17.28
N THR A 437 30.71 25.33 18.43
CA THR A 437 31.28 24.84 19.70
C THR A 437 31.73 23.36 19.63
N VAL A 438 31.20 22.60 18.69
CA VAL A 438 31.36 21.14 18.53
C VAL A 438 32.49 20.79 17.56
N LEU A 439 32.83 21.68 16.61
CA LEU A 439 33.83 21.43 15.56
C LEU A 439 35.21 21.11 16.15
N LYS A 440 35.69 21.92 17.10
CA LYS A 440 37.01 21.77 17.71
C LYS A 440 37.15 20.47 18.52
N PRO A 441 36.21 20.10 19.42
CA PRO A 441 36.20 18.78 20.05
C PRO A 441 36.23 17.61 19.05
N LEU A 442 35.37 17.62 18.01
CA LEU A 442 35.35 16.54 17.01
C LEU A 442 36.70 16.39 16.29
N TRP A 443 37.31 17.50 15.89
CA TRP A 443 38.61 17.49 15.20
C TRP A 443 39.74 16.92 16.07
N THR A 444 39.81 17.31 17.35
CA THR A 444 40.77 16.72 18.29
C THR A 444 40.52 15.23 18.50
N GLY A 445 39.25 14.81 18.57
CA GLY A 445 38.86 13.41 18.73
C GLY A 445 39.26 12.53 17.54
N ILE A 446 39.17 13.01 16.30
CA ILE A 446 39.55 12.24 15.11
C ILE A 446 41.06 11.96 15.06
N LYS A 447 41.90 12.90 15.56
CA LYS A 447 43.36 12.70 15.62
C LYS A 447 43.78 11.76 16.76
N GLN A 448 42.98 11.63 17.81
CA GLN A 448 43.30 10.86 19.03
C GLN A 448 42.64 9.48 19.13
N HIS A 449 41.42 9.31 18.59
CA HIS A 449 40.63 8.08 18.73
C HIS A 449 40.85 7.11 17.55
N ARG A 450 40.59 5.82 17.78
CA ARG A 450 40.62 4.75 16.77
C ARG A 450 39.43 3.80 16.92
N GLY A 451 39.19 2.95 15.93
CA GLY A 451 38.08 1.98 15.91
C GLY A 451 36.70 2.63 15.88
N LYS A 452 35.69 2.00 16.50
CA LYS A 452 34.29 2.44 16.44
C LYS A 452 34.04 3.87 16.96
N GLY A 453 34.88 4.37 17.89
CA GLY A 453 34.83 5.77 18.33
C GLY A 453 35.21 6.74 17.22
N LEU A 454 36.30 6.47 16.50
CA LEU A 454 36.72 7.24 15.33
C LEU A 454 35.65 7.23 14.23
N ALA A 455 35.02 6.07 13.99
CA ALA A 455 33.96 5.95 12.99
C ALA A 455 32.77 6.89 13.28
N ALA A 456 32.30 6.96 14.54
CA ALA A 456 31.22 7.88 14.90
C ALA A 456 31.61 9.36 14.73
N PHE A 457 32.86 9.74 15.02
CA PHE A 457 33.37 11.10 14.83
C PHE A 457 33.54 11.47 13.35
N LEU A 458 34.07 10.54 12.52
CA LEU A 458 34.12 10.69 11.07
C LEU A 458 32.71 10.88 10.48
N LYS A 459 31.74 10.09 10.95
CA LYS A 459 30.33 10.27 10.55
C LYS A 459 29.83 11.67 10.92
N ALA A 460 30.08 12.16 12.14
CA ALA A 460 29.67 13.50 12.55
C ALA A 460 30.24 14.58 11.63
N ILE A 461 31.54 14.55 11.32
CA ILE A 461 32.15 15.54 10.44
C ILE A 461 31.65 15.42 8.99
N GLY A 462 31.48 14.20 8.45
CA GLY A 462 30.93 14.02 7.10
C GLY A 462 29.54 14.63 6.91
N TYR A 463 28.70 14.63 7.95
CA TYR A 463 27.41 15.33 7.93
C TYR A 463 27.50 16.83 8.19
N LEU A 464 28.60 17.34 8.76
CA LEU A 464 28.81 18.78 8.99
C LEU A 464 29.47 19.50 7.79
N ILE A 465 30.35 18.83 7.05
CA ILE A 465 31.06 19.42 5.89
C ILE A 465 30.09 20.04 4.86
N PRO A 466 28.97 19.41 4.46
CA PRO A 466 28.03 19.99 3.50
C PRO A 466 27.21 21.19 4.02
N LEU A 467 27.30 21.53 5.31
CA LEU A 467 26.66 22.72 5.90
C LEU A 467 27.65 23.91 5.97
N MET A 468 28.93 23.68 5.70
CA MET A 468 29.97 24.72 5.76
C MET A 468 30.07 25.51 4.45
N ASP A 469 30.51 26.76 4.56
CA ASP A 469 30.92 27.55 3.40
C ASP A 469 32.09 26.87 2.65
N ALA A 470 32.17 27.09 1.34
CA ALA A 470 33.08 26.39 0.44
C ALA A 470 34.57 26.44 0.88
N GLU A 471 35.03 27.56 1.43
CA GLU A 471 36.41 27.73 1.92
C GLU A 471 36.72 26.81 3.10
N TYR A 472 35.86 26.83 4.14
CA TYR A 472 35.98 25.97 5.32
C TYR A 472 35.79 24.49 4.95
N ALA A 473 34.82 24.18 4.08
CA ALA A 473 34.59 22.83 3.58
C ALA A 473 35.82 22.27 2.85
N CYS A 474 36.51 23.08 2.03
CA CYS A 474 37.75 22.69 1.35
C CYS A 474 38.86 22.36 2.36
N TYR A 475 39.08 23.25 3.33
CA TYR A 475 40.11 23.07 4.37
C TYR A 475 39.87 21.78 5.18
N TYR A 476 38.66 21.62 5.75
CA TYR A 476 38.33 20.45 6.56
C TYR A 476 38.30 19.16 5.74
N THR A 477 37.84 19.19 4.48
CA THR A 477 37.87 18.01 3.62
C THR A 477 39.30 17.54 3.36
N ARG A 478 40.24 18.45 3.03
CA ARG A 478 41.65 18.08 2.78
C ARG A 478 42.31 17.41 4.00
N GLU A 479 42.09 17.93 5.20
CA GLU A 479 42.61 17.30 6.43
C GLU A 479 41.95 15.94 6.74
N VAL A 480 40.63 15.84 6.59
CA VAL A 480 39.88 14.60 6.87
C VAL A 480 40.17 13.52 5.83
N MET A 481 40.41 13.88 4.57
CA MET A 481 40.67 12.94 3.48
C MET A 481 41.92 12.08 3.72
N LEU A 482 42.99 12.65 4.30
CA LEU A 482 44.18 11.88 4.71
C LEU A 482 43.84 10.74 5.68
N ILE A 483 42.85 10.96 6.54
CA ILE A 483 42.39 9.98 7.53
C ILE A 483 41.43 8.99 6.88
N LEU A 484 40.55 9.44 5.98
CA LEU A 484 39.68 8.55 5.19
C LEU A 484 40.50 7.56 4.36
N ILE A 485 41.49 8.03 3.58
CA ILE A 485 42.36 7.18 2.75
C ILE A 485 43.08 6.12 3.61
N ARG A 486 43.55 6.49 4.81
CA ARG A 486 44.16 5.55 5.76
C ARG A 486 43.20 4.43 6.20
N GLU A 487 41.91 4.75 6.35
CA GLU A 487 40.88 3.81 6.78
C GLU A 487 40.18 3.06 5.62
N PHE A 488 40.48 3.34 4.34
CA PHE A 488 39.95 2.59 3.18
C PHE A 488 40.29 1.09 3.25
N GLN A 489 41.47 0.76 3.78
CA GLN A 489 41.93 -0.61 4.00
C GLN A 489 41.33 -1.29 5.25
N SER A 490 40.45 -0.60 6.01
CA SER A 490 39.93 -1.13 7.27
C SER A 490 39.10 -2.41 7.04
N PRO A 491 39.30 -3.48 7.82
CA PRO A 491 38.50 -4.70 7.70
C PRO A 491 37.09 -4.54 8.29
N ASP A 492 36.80 -3.49 9.06
CA ASP A 492 35.50 -3.27 9.69
C ASP A 492 34.48 -2.71 8.69
N GLU A 493 33.43 -3.48 8.42
CA GLU A 493 32.33 -3.12 7.52
C GLU A 493 31.54 -1.89 8.00
N GLU A 494 31.46 -1.63 9.32
CA GLU A 494 30.86 -0.39 9.83
C GLU A 494 31.72 0.82 9.49
N MET A 495 33.05 0.69 9.58
CA MET A 495 33.98 1.75 9.19
C MET A 495 33.89 2.02 7.69
N LYS A 496 33.93 0.99 6.83
CA LYS A 496 33.79 1.16 5.36
C LYS A 496 32.51 1.91 4.98
N LYS A 497 31.37 1.54 5.58
CA LYS A 497 30.06 2.17 5.32
C LYS A 497 30.06 3.65 5.68
N ILE A 498 30.66 4.00 6.82
CA ILE A 498 30.83 5.40 7.24
C ILE A 498 31.78 6.13 6.30
N VAL A 499 32.96 5.57 6.02
CA VAL A 499 33.98 6.19 5.18
C VAL A 499 33.47 6.45 3.76
N LEU A 500 32.76 5.50 3.13
CA LEU A 500 32.07 5.72 1.85
C LEU A 500 31.05 6.85 1.92
N LYS A 501 30.24 6.91 2.99
CA LYS A 501 29.24 7.97 3.17
C LYS A 501 29.89 9.34 3.35
N VAL A 502 31.00 9.43 4.09
CA VAL A 502 31.77 10.67 4.26
C VAL A 502 32.42 11.08 2.93
N VAL A 503 33.01 10.14 2.16
CA VAL A 503 33.53 10.43 0.81
C VAL A 503 32.44 10.99 -0.11
N LYS A 504 31.23 10.40 -0.11
CA LYS A 504 30.07 10.92 -0.85
C LYS A 504 29.73 12.36 -0.45
N GLN A 505 29.80 12.69 0.84
CA GLN A 505 29.47 14.02 1.36
C GLN A 505 30.56 15.06 1.03
N CYS A 506 31.82 14.71 1.23
CA CYS A 506 32.96 15.56 0.84
C CYS A 506 32.93 15.86 -0.66
N THR A 507 32.68 14.86 -1.51
CA THR A 507 32.64 15.03 -2.97
C THR A 507 31.40 15.81 -3.44
N ALA A 508 30.27 15.73 -2.75
CA ALA A 508 29.10 16.57 -3.06
C ALA A 508 29.34 18.08 -2.79
N THR A 509 30.31 18.44 -1.95
CA THR A 509 30.48 19.82 -1.47
C THR A 509 31.24 20.69 -2.47
N ASP A 510 30.81 21.95 -2.66
CA ASP A 510 31.31 22.81 -3.74
C ASP A 510 32.75 23.30 -3.57
N GLY A 511 33.28 23.29 -2.34
CA GLY A 511 34.68 23.66 -2.07
C GLY A 511 35.74 22.67 -2.55
N VAL A 512 35.36 21.48 -3.04
CA VAL A 512 36.31 20.42 -3.41
C VAL A 512 36.56 20.40 -4.92
N GLU A 513 37.77 20.80 -5.31
CA GLU A 513 38.21 20.79 -6.71
C GLU A 513 38.18 19.38 -7.32
N ALA A 514 37.60 19.25 -8.52
CA ALA A 514 37.57 17.99 -9.27
C ALA A 514 38.97 17.38 -9.51
N LYS A 515 39.99 18.22 -9.71
CA LYS A 515 41.39 17.78 -9.89
C LYS A 515 41.93 17.06 -8.65
N TYR A 516 41.68 17.60 -7.46
CA TYR A 516 42.10 16.96 -6.20
C TYR A 516 41.47 15.58 -6.03
N ILE A 517 40.19 15.42 -6.41
CA ILE A 517 39.51 14.13 -6.40
C ILE A 517 40.18 13.14 -7.38
N LYS A 518 40.51 13.58 -8.59
CA LYS A 518 41.18 12.76 -9.62
C LYS A 518 42.53 12.22 -9.19
N ASP A 519 43.37 13.09 -8.62
CA ASP A 519 44.77 12.79 -8.33
C ASP A 519 44.92 11.95 -7.03
N GLU A 520 44.24 12.33 -5.94
CA GLU A 520 44.46 11.75 -4.60
C GLU A 520 43.40 10.69 -4.21
N VAL A 521 42.13 10.88 -4.60
CA VAL A 521 41.01 10.10 -4.05
C VAL A 521 40.66 8.90 -4.94
N LEU A 522 40.49 9.11 -6.26
CA LEU A 522 40.05 8.04 -7.17
C LEU A 522 40.99 6.81 -7.18
N PRO A 523 42.33 6.92 -7.24
CA PRO A 523 43.20 5.74 -7.33
C PRO A 523 43.08 4.84 -6.10
N SER A 524 43.04 5.43 -4.90
CA SER A 524 42.80 4.71 -3.65
C SER A 524 41.38 4.13 -3.58
N PHE A 525 40.37 4.91 -4.00
CA PHE A 525 38.97 4.52 -3.94
C PHE A 525 38.68 3.26 -4.77
N PHE A 526 39.07 3.25 -6.05
CA PHE A 526 38.87 2.08 -6.92
C PHE A 526 39.66 0.87 -6.41
N LYS A 527 40.92 1.04 -6.02
CA LYS A 527 41.77 -0.06 -5.54
C LYS A 527 41.22 -0.80 -4.31
N TYR A 528 40.57 -0.09 -3.37
CA TYR A 528 40.09 -0.71 -2.12
C TYR A 528 38.59 -1.05 -2.12
N PHE A 529 37.74 -0.27 -2.79
CA PHE A 529 36.28 -0.50 -2.76
C PHE A 529 35.73 -1.25 -3.97
N TRP A 530 36.33 -1.13 -5.17
CA TRP A 530 35.87 -1.87 -6.34
C TRP A 530 36.48 -3.27 -6.33
N ASN A 531 35.77 -4.18 -5.64
CA ASN A 531 36.16 -5.56 -5.41
C ASN A 531 34.90 -6.45 -5.44
N GLN A 532 34.98 -7.65 -6.01
CA GLN A 532 33.85 -8.60 -6.12
C GLN A 532 33.11 -8.83 -4.77
N ARG A 533 33.83 -8.82 -3.64
CA ARG A 533 33.25 -8.95 -2.29
C ARG A 533 32.23 -7.84 -1.94
N MET A 534 32.43 -6.63 -2.46
CA MET A 534 31.53 -5.49 -2.17
C MET A 534 30.20 -5.58 -2.93
N ALA A 535 30.15 -6.31 -4.04
CA ALA A 535 28.93 -6.54 -4.80
C ALA A 535 27.98 -7.57 -4.15
N LEU A 536 28.50 -8.42 -3.25
CA LEU A 536 27.72 -9.45 -2.53
C LEU A 536 26.86 -8.87 -1.40
N ASP A 537 27.35 -7.90 -0.60
CA ASP A 537 26.50 -7.20 0.38
C ASP A 537 25.72 -6.08 -0.30
N ARG A 538 24.40 -6.28 -0.46
CA ARG A 538 23.45 -5.32 -1.03
C ARG A 538 23.51 -3.92 -0.38
N ARG A 539 23.90 -3.81 0.90
CA ARG A 539 24.06 -2.52 1.59
C ARG A 539 25.33 -1.79 1.14
N ASN A 540 26.43 -2.53 1.02
CA ASN A 540 27.70 -2.01 0.50
C ASN A 540 27.60 -1.65 -0.98
N TYR A 541 27.08 -2.58 -1.80
CA TYR A 541 26.74 -2.37 -3.21
C TYR A 541 26.04 -1.02 -3.41
N ARG A 542 24.92 -0.78 -2.71
CA ARG A 542 24.15 0.45 -2.90
C ARG A 542 24.93 1.69 -2.49
N GLN A 543 25.60 1.65 -1.33
CA GLN A 543 26.40 2.78 -0.86
C GLN A 543 27.58 3.07 -1.81
N LEU A 544 28.21 2.05 -2.39
CA LEU A 544 29.33 2.20 -3.33
C LEU A 544 28.88 2.80 -4.68
N VAL A 545 27.80 2.26 -5.26
CA VAL A 545 27.18 2.82 -6.48
C VAL A 545 26.77 4.28 -6.24
N ASP A 546 25.98 4.54 -5.19
CA ASP A 546 25.49 5.88 -4.87
C ASP A 546 26.63 6.85 -4.46
N THR A 547 27.81 6.36 -4.07
CA THR A 547 29.01 7.20 -3.84
C THR A 547 29.74 7.50 -5.16
N THR A 548 29.95 6.49 -5.99
CA THR A 548 30.66 6.62 -7.28
C THR A 548 29.92 7.56 -8.24
N VAL A 549 28.59 7.58 -8.20
CA VAL A 549 27.75 8.51 -8.98
C VAL A 549 27.97 9.98 -8.57
N GLU A 550 28.07 10.30 -7.27
CA GLU A 550 28.37 11.69 -6.87
C GLU A 550 29.79 12.11 -7.23
N MET A 551 30.74 11.17 -7.19
CA MET A 551 32.10 11.43 -7.67
C MET A 551 32.06 11.77 -9.16
N ALA A 552 31.32 11.02 -9.99
CA ALA A 552 31.13 11.34 -11.40
C ALA A 552 30.49 12.73 -11.62
N ASN A 553 29.49 13.11 -10.83
CA ASN A 553 28.83 14.42 -10.89
C ASN A 553 29.81 15.62 -10.76
N LYS A 554 30.96 15.46 -10.06
CA LYS A 554 32.03 16.48 -9.99
C LYS A 554 33.19 16.26 -10.95
N VAL A 555 33.57 15.01 -11.17
CA VAL A 555 34.82 14.60 -11.85
C VAL A 555 34.69 14.56 -13.38
N GLY A 556 33.47 14.36 -13.88
CA GLY A 556 33.16 14.03 -15.28
C GLY A 556 32.81 12.55 -15.45
N SER A 557 31.98 12.25 -16.46
CA SER A 557 31.52 10.87 -16.72
C SER A 557 32.61 10.01 -17.35
N SER A 558 33.43 10.58 -18.24
CA SER A 558 34.48 9.85 -18.97
C SER A 558 35.52 9.21 -18.02
N GLU A 559 36.01 9.99 -17.05
CA GLU A 559 37.02 9.55 -16.07
C GLU A 559 36.57 8.35 -15.23
N ILE A 560 35.31 8.33 -14.80
CA ILE A 560 34.76 7.27 -13.96
C ILE A 560 34.41 6.05 -14.80
N ILE A 561 33.77 6.26 -15.95
CA ILE A 561 33.37 5.17 -16.86
C ILE A 561 34.60 4.43 -17.38
N ASN A 562 35.65 5.13 -17.83
CA ASN A 562 36.90 4.54 -18.31
C ASN A 562 37.59 3.62 -17.27
N ARG A 563 37.37 3.83 -15.97
CA ARG A 563 37.92 3.00 -14.88
C ARG A 563 37.09 1.74 -14.58
N ILE A 564 35.87 1.63 -15.10
CA ILE A 564 34.93 0.52 -14.81
C ILE A 564 34.38 -0.19 -16.06
N VAL A 565 34.70 0.27 -17.28
CA VAL A 565 34.19 -0.38 -18.51
C VAL A 565 34.78 -1.78 -18.70
N ASP A 566 36.05 -1.99 -18.37
CA ASP A 566 36.66 -3.33 -18.48
C ASP A 566 36.01 -4.33 -17.48
N ASP A 567 35.57 -3.84 -16.31
CA ASP A 567 34.84 -4.63 -15.30
C ASP A 567 33.44 -5.10 -15.77
N LEU A 568 32.91 -4.57 -16.88
CA LEU A 568 31.70 -5.12 -17.54
C LEU A 568 31.92 -6.53 -18.08
N LYS A 569 33.18 -6.95 -18.24
CA LYS A 569 33.56 -8.29 -18.73
C LYS A 569 34.06 -9.23 -17.62
N ASP A 570 33.86 -8.88 -16.35
CA ASP A 570 34.16 -9.78 -15.23
C ASP A 570 33.21 -11.00 -15.22
N GLU A 571 33.74 -12.17 -14.85
CA GLU A 571 33.00 -13.44 -14.75
C GLU A 571 31.82 -13.36 -13.76
N SER A 572 31.88 -12.48 -12.75
CA SER A 572 30.85 -12.34 -11.72
C SER A 572 29.69 -11.46 -12.19
N GLU A 573 28.54 -12.09 -12.49
CA GLU A 573 27.29 -11.40 -12.87
C GLU A 573 26.88 -10.30 -11.86
N GLN A 574 27.04 -10.56 -10.56
CA GLN A 574 26.70 -9.59 -9.52
C GLN A 574 27.65 -8.38 -9.50
N TYR A 575 28.91 -8.54 -9.93
CA TYR A 575 29.86 -7.45 -10.09
C TYR A 575 29.55 -6.64 -11.37
N ARG A 576 29.32 -7.32 -12.51
CA ARG A 576 28.84 -6.68 -13.75
C ARG A 576 27.56 -5.85 -13.54
N LYS A 577 26.63 -6.36 -12.72
CA LYS A 577 25.42 -5.64 -12.32
C LYS A 577 25.71 -4.33 -11.57
N MET A 578 26.69 -4.34 -10.66
CA MET A 578 27.14 -3.16 -9.92
C MET A 578 27.74 -2.10 -10.85
N VAL A 579 28.55 -2.53 -11.81
CA VAL A 579 29.11 -1.68 -12.87
C VAL A 579 27.99 -1.06 -13.70
N ILE A 580 27.02 -1.87 -14.17
CA ILE A 580 25.94 -1.39 -15.04
C ILE A 580 24.97 -0.45 -14.31
N GLU A 581 24.62 -0.68 -13.04
CA GLU A 581 23.83 0.29 -12.26
C GLU A 581 24.58 1.61 -12.06
N THR A 582 25.91 1.56 -11.94
CA THR A 582 26.76 2.76 -11.85
C THR A 582 26.77 3.52 -13.17
N ILE A 583 26.99 2.83 -14.30
CA ILE A 583 26.96 3.43 -15.64
C ILE A 583 25.56 3.97 -15.97
N GLU A 584 24.47 3.26 -15.66
CA GLU A 584 23.08 3.72 -15.84
C GLU A 584 22.88 5.10 -15.17
N LYS A 585 23.21 5.21 -13.88
CA LYS A 585 23.01 6.43 -13.10
C LYS A 585 23.90 7.57 -13.59
N ILE A 586 25.18 7.30 -13.89
CA ILE A 586 26.10 8.31 -14.44
C ILE A 586 25.59 8.81 -15.80
N MET A 587 25.17 7.91 -16.69
CA MET A 587 24.71 8.26 -18.03
C MET A 587 23.38 9.01 -18.01
N THR A 588 22.50 8.70 -17.05
CA THR A 588 21.23 9.42 -16.85
C THR A 588 21.46 10.83 -16.30
N ASN A 589 22.48 11.03 -15.45
CA ASN A 589 22.77 12.32 -14.83
C ASN A 589 23.59 13.26 -15.75
N LEU A 590 24.68 12.78 -16.35
CA LEU A 590 25.64 13.61 -17.10
C LEU A 590 25.47 13.54 -18.63
N GLY A 591 24.81 12.49 -19.16
CA GLY A 591 24.78 12.22 -20.58
C GLY A 591 26.13 11.77 -21.17
N SER A 592 26.17 11.58 -22.50
CA SER A 592 27.28 10.93 -23.22
C SER A 592 28.28 11.90 -23.87
N ALA A 593 28.15 13.22 -23.64
CA ALA A 593 28.92 14.24 -24.37
C ALA A 593 30.45 14.19 -24.10
N ASP A 594 30.85 13.73 -22.91
CA ASP A 594 32.24 13.61 -22.45
C ASP A 594 32.92 12.29 -22.91
N ILE A 595 32.15 11.37 -23.50
CA ILE A 595 32.64 10.04 -23.93
C ILE A 595 33.25 10.12 -25.33
N ASP A 596 34.52 9.74 -25.47
CA ASP A 596 35.23 9.65 -26.74
C ASP A 596 34.84 8.39 -27.54
N SER A 597 35.29 8.30 -28.80
CA SER A 597 34.90 7.21 -29.71
C SER A 597 35.39 5.83 -29.25
N ARG A 598 36.53 5.74 -28.56
CA ARG A 598 37.06 4.46 -28.08
C ARG A 598 36.30 3.97 -26.87
N LEU A 599 36.02 4.86 -25.92
CA LEU A 599 35.22 4.53 -24.74
C LEU A 599 33.78 4.17 -25.12
N GLU A 600 33.21 4.79 -26.17
CA GLU A 600 31.92 4.39 -26.75
C GLU A 600 31.94 2.93 -27.26
N GLU A 601 32.96 2.54 -28.04
CA GLU A 601 33.10 1.16 -28.54
C GLU A 601 33.25 0.15 -27.38
N GLN A 602 34.14 0.42 -26.43
CA GLN A 602 34.36 -0.47 -25.27
C GLN A 602 33.10 -0.60 -24.40
N LEU A 603 32.34 0.50 -24.24
CA LEU A 603 31.11 0.51 -23.44
C LEU A 603 29.98 -0.27 -24.14
N ILE A 604 29.78 -0.09 -25.46
CA ILE A 604 28.79 -0.86 -26.21
C ILE A 604 29.13 -2.36 -26.22
N ASP A 605 30.39 -2.72 -26.44
CA ASP A 605 30.85 -4.12 -26.44
C ASP A 605 30.75 -4.76 -25.03
N GLY A 606 31.18 -4.05 -23.99
CA GLY A 606 31.03 -4.48 -22.60
C GLY A 606 29.57 -4.67 -22.17
N ILE A 607 28.68 -3.76 -22.57
CA ILE A 607 27.23 -3.88 -22.30
C ILE A 607 26.59 -4.99 -23.13
N LEU A 608 26.98 -5.20 -24.39
CA LEU A 608 26.51 -6.33 -25.18
C LEU A 608 26.92 -7.67 -24.56
N TYR A 609 28.16 -7.79 -24.10
CA TYR A 609 28.67 -8.98 -23.41
C TYR A 609 27.91 -9.24 -22.09
N ALA A 610 27.85 -8.24 -21.20
CA ALA A 610 27.10 -8.32 -19.95
C ALA A 610 25.58 -8.47 -20.16
N PHE A 611 25.04 -8.10 -21.32
CA PHE A 611 23.68 -8.43 -21.71
C PHE A 611 23.57 -9.90 -22.13
N GLN A 612 24.49 -10.41 -22.93
CA GLN A 612 24.48 -11.75 -23.50
C GLN A 612 24.63 -12.88 -22.46
N GLU A 613 25.40 -12.69 -21.39
CA GLU A 613 25.72 -13.74 -20.42
C GLU A 613 24.88 -13.77 -19.13
N GLN A 614 23.78 -13.03 -19.06
CA GLN A 614 22.91 -13.06 -17.87
C GLN A 614 22.32 -14.44 -17.59
N THR A 615 22.53 -14.93 -16.37
CA THR A 615 21.82 -16.08 -15.82
C THR A 615 20.52 -15.66 -15.12
N THR A 616 20.44 -14.44 -14.58
CA THR A 616 19.27 -13.90 -13.90
C THR A 616 18.72 -12.64 -14.57
N GLU A 617 17.40 -12.48 -14.49
CA GLU A 617 16.64 -11.47 -15.24
C GLU A 617 16.55 -10.15 -14.47
N ASP A 618 17.61 -9.35 -14.56
CA ASP A 618 17.68 -8.06 -13.87
C ASP A 618 17.19 -6.86 -14.70
N THR A 619 16.28 -6.10 -14.11
CA THR A 619 15.81 -4.82 -14.65
C THR A 619 16.91 -3.78 -14.76
N VAL A 620 17.92 -3.83 -13.87
CA VAL A 620 19.12 -2.98 -13.89
C VAL A 620 19.83 -3.07 -15.24
N MET A 621 20.04 -4.28 -15.77
CA MET A 621 20.78 -4.48 -17.02
C MET A 621 20.00 -3.92 -18.22
N LEU A 622 18.69 -4.16 -18.24
CA LEU A 622 17.76 -3.60 -19.23
C LEU A 622 17.64 -2.07 -19.13
N ASN A 623 17.79 -1.50 -17.93
CA ASN A 623 17.80 -0.06 -17.73
C ASN A 623 19.11 0.57 -18.20
N GLY A 624 20.27 0.03 -17.79
CA GLY A 624 21.58 0.49 -18.22
C GLY A 624 21.77 0.45 -19.73
N PHE A 625 21.39 -0.65 -20.38
CA PHE A 625 21.42 -0.75 -21.85
C PHE A 625 20.56 0.34 -22.51
N GLY A 626 19.32 0.50 -22.05
CA GLY A 626 18.41 1.52 -22.57
C GLY A 626 18.90 2.95 -22.33
N ALA A 627 19.44 3.24 -21.13
CA ALA A 627 19.97 4.54 -20.76
C ALA A 627 21.17 4.93 -21.63
N VAL A 628 22.07 4.00 -21.88
CA VAL A 628 23.24 4.19 -22.77
C VAL A 628 22.82 4.43 -24.22
N VAL A 629 21.96 3.59 -24.79
CA VAL A 629 21.52 3.76 -26.19
C VAL A 629 20.76 5.08 -26.36
N ASN A 630 19.94 5.46 -25.39
CA ASN A 630 19.23 6.74 -25.38
C ASN A 630 20.18 7.94 -25.19
N SER A 631 21.24 7.81 -24.38
CA SER A 631 22.22 8.90 -24.16
C SER A 631 23.16 9.09 -25.35
N LEU A 632 23.53 8.03 -26.07
CA LEU A 632 24.34 8.10 -27.30
C LEU A 632 23.52 8.57 -28.51
N GLY A 633 22.22 8.25 -28.54
CA GLY A 633 21.29 8.70 -29.57
C GLY A 633 21.80 8.39 -30.99
N LYS A 634 22.08 9.43 -31.77
CA LYS A 634 22.55 9.28 -33.18
C LYS A 634 23.91 8.59 -33.32
N ARG A 635 24.79 8.65 -32.30
CA ARG A 635 26.11 7.97 -32.34
C ARG A 635 25.94 6.45 -32.41
N CYS A 636 24.89 5.94 -31.76
CA CYS A 636 24.57 4.50 -31.71
C CYS A 636 24.28 3.86 -33.08
N LYS A 637 24.08 4.65 -34.16
CA LYS A 637 23.71 4.16 -35.50
C LYS A 637 24.59 3.02 -36.02
N ALA A 638 25.91 3.08 -35.82
CA ALA A 638 26.84 2.05 -36.29
C ALA A 638 26.61 0.68 -35.61
N TYR A 639 26.16 0.69 -34.36
CA TYR A 639 25.99 -0.51 -33.53
C TYR A 639 24.57 -1.09 -33.59
N LEU A 640 23.57 -0.33 -34.04
CA LEU A 640 22.17 -0.78 -34.14
C LEU A 640 22.00 -2.15 -34.85
N PRO A 641 22.69 -2.48 -35.96
CA PRO A 641 22.58 -3.80 -36.59
C PRO A 641 23.03 -4.95 -35.67
N GLN A 642 24.11 -4.76 -34.90
CA GLN A 642 24.64 -5.76 -33.95
C GLN A 642 23.72 -5.90 -32.73
N ILE A 643 23.19 -4.78 -32.23
CA ILE A 643 22.20 -4.75 -31.15
C ILE A 643 20.93 -5.50 -31.57
N CYS A 644 20.36 -5.19 -32.74
CA CYS A 644 19.16 -5.87 -33.24
C CYS A 644 19.41 -7.35 -33.56
N GLY A 645 20.59 -7.72 -34.08
CA GLY A 645 20.97 -9.13 -34.23
C GLY A 645 21.00 -9.88 -32.90
N THR A 646 21.54 -9.25 -31.84
CA THR A 646 21.55 -9.82 -30.48
C THR A 646 20.13 -9.93 -29.90
N ILE A 647 19.28 -8.93 -30.13
CA ILE A 647 17.87 -8.94 -29.72
C ILE A 647 17.10 -10.07 -30.40
N LEU A 648 17.23 -10.24 -31.71
CA LEU A 648 16.57 -11.32 -32.46
C LEU A 648 17.04 -12.70 -32.00
N TRP A 649 18.34 -12.87 -31.75
CA TRP A 649 18.87 -14.12 -31.18
C TRP A 649 18.30 -14.41 -29.79
N ARG A 650 18.17 -13.39 -28.92
CA ARG A 650 17.56 -13.52 -27.59
C ARG A 650 16.04 -13.76 -27.63
N LEU A 651 15.34 -13.19 -28.60
CA LEU A 651 13.91 -13.43 -28.82
C LEU A 651 13.63 -14.89 -29.24
N ASN A 652 14.60 -15.57 -29.86
CA ASN A 652 14.52 -17.00 -30.20
C ASN A 652 14.94 -17.95 -29.05
N ASN A 653 15.32 -17.42 -27.88
CA ASN A 653 15.76 -18.24 -26.75
C ASN A 653 14.58 -19.04 -26.14
N LYS A 654 14.85 -20.28 -25.71
CA LYS A 654 13.89 -21.15 -25.02
C LYS A 654 13.37 -20.51 -23.72
N ALA A 655 14.23 -19.78 -23.00
CA ALA A 655 13.88 -19.13 -21.74
C ALA A 655 12.89 -17.98 -21.98
N ALA A 656 11.68 -18.12 -21.41
CA ALA A 656 10.57 -17.21 -21.68
C ALA A 656 10.90 -15.74 -21.39
N LYS A 657 11.57 -15.41 -20.28
CA LYS A 657 11.83 -14.00 -19.95
C LYS A 657 13.18 -13.41 -20.38
N VAL A 658 14.04 -14.22 -21.01
CA VAL A 658 15.01 -13.68 -21.99
C VAL A 658 14.26 -13.09 -23.20
N ARG A 659 13.20 -13.75 -23.69
CA ARG A 659 12.32 -13.18 -24.74
C ARG A 659 11.59 -11.92 -24.24
N GLN A 660 11.15 -11.93 -22.98
CA GLN A 660 10.54 -10.75 -22.36
C GLN A 660 11.48 -9.55 -22.34
N GLN A 661 12.72 -9.74 -21.85
CA GLN A 661 13.73 -8.69 -21.77
C GLN A 661 14.13 -8.17 -23.15
N ALA A 662 14.23 -9.04 -24.16
CA ALA A 662 14.47 -8.65 -25.55
C ALA A 662 13.35 -7.73 -26.09
N ALA A 663 12.08 -8.07 -25.83
CA ALA A 663 10.94 -7.23 -26.22
C ALA A 663 10.89 -5.91 -25.45
N ASP A 664 11.06 -5.93 -24.12
CA ASP A 664 11.11 -4.72 -23.29
C ASP A 664 12.30 -3.80 -23.71
N LEU A 665 13.39 -4.35 -24.27
CA LEU A 665 14.52 -3.57 -24.82
C LEU A 665 14.16 -2.88 -26.15
N ILE A 666 13.46 -3.57 -27.06
CA ILE A 666 12.95 -2.95 -28.32
C ILE A 666 12.10 -1.73 -28.01
N GLN A 667 11.20 -1.81 -27.00
CA GLN A 667 10.35 -0.71 -26.60
C GLN A 667 11.16 0.55 -26.21
N LYS A 668 12.30 0.37 -25.54
CA LYS A 668 13.18 1.48 -25.12
C LYS A 668 13.99 2.06 -26.28
N ILE A 669 14.47 1.21 -27.19
CA ILE A 669 15.37 1.60 -28.28
C ILE A 669 14.62 2.16 -29.50
N ALA A 670 13.32 1.88 -29.66
CA ALA A 670 12.50 2.32 -30.81
C ALA A 670 12.66 3.81 -31.18
N ASN A 671 12.62 4.72 -30.19
CA ASN A 671 12.82 6.15 -30.42
C ASN A 671 14.19 6.47 -31.06
N VAL A 672 15.26 5.80 -30.61
CA VAL A 672 16.63 6.00 -31.12
C VAL A 672 16.76 5.44 -32.54
N MET A 673 16.12 4.31 -32.85
CA MET A 673 16.16 3.74 -34.21
C MET A 673 15.57 4.70 -35.26
N LYS A 674 14.50 5.43 -34.92
CA LYS A 674 13.94 6.49 -35.77
C LYS A 674 14.83 7.71 -35.87
N LEU A 675 15.46 8.16 -34.78
CA LEU A 675 16.46 9.23 -34.80
C LEU A 675 17.69 8.89 -35.67
N CYS A 676 18.02 7.61 -35.79
CA CYS A 676 19.05 7.07 -36.69
C CYS A 676 18.56 6.80 -38.13
N ALA A 677 17.26 6.98 -38.41
CA ALA A 677 16.59 6.71 -39.68
C ALA A 677 16.60 5.23 -40.17
N GLU A 678 16.71 4.27 -39.25
CA GLU A 678 16.74 2.84 -39.58
C GLU A 678 15.34 2.18 -39.58
N GLU A 679 14.44 2.72 -40.42
CA GLU A 679 13.04 2.24 -40.51
C GLU A 679 12.93 0.78 -40.95
N LYS A 680 13.80 0.32 -41.85
CA LYS A 680 13.82 -1.07 -42.33
C LYS A 680 14.08 -2.06 -41.19
N LEU A 681 14.97 -1.70 -40.26
CA LEU A 681 15.34 -2.53 -39.12
C LEU A 681 14.18 -2.59 -38.11
N MET A 682 13.49 -1.47 -37.88
CA MET A 682 12.25 -1.45 -37.07
C MET A 682 11.11 -2.26 -37.74
N GLY A 683 10.97 -2.21 -39.06
CA GLY A 683 9.99 -2.99 -39.80
C GLY A 683 10.24 -4.51 -39.72
N GLN A 684 11.50 -4.94 -39.78
CA GLN A 684 11.89 -6.34 -39.54
C GLN A 684 11.56 -6.78 -38.09
N LEU A 685 11.89 -5.95 -37.09
CA LEU A 685 11.49 -6.22 -35.70
C LEU A 685 9.97 -6.28 -35.54
N GLY A 686 9.22 -5.40 -36.22
CA GLY A 686 7.76 -5.38 -36.23
C GLY A 686 7.14 -6.65 -36.80
N LEU A 687 7.70 -7.20 -37.89
CA LEU A 687 7.27 -8.47 -38.48
C LEU A 687 7.54 -9.65 -37.55
N VAL A 688 8.76 -9.74 -36.98
CA VAL A 688 9.11 -10.83 -36.05
C VAL A 688 8.23 -10.76 -34.80
N LEU A 689 8.06 -9.58 -34.18
CA LEU A 689 7.18 -9.41 -33.03
C LEU A 689 5.72 -9.77 -33.35
N TYR A 690 5.25 -9.52 -34.58
CA TYR A 690 3.92 -9.92 -35.04
C TYR A 690 3.73 -11.44 -35.07
N GLU A 691 4.72 -12.20 -35.54
CA GLU A 691 4.70 -13.67 -35.52
C GLU A 691 4.61 -14.21 -34.08
N TYR A 692 5.25 -13.54 -33.12
CA TYR A 692 5.20 -13.87 -31.69
C TYR A 692 3.90 -13.48 -30.95
N LEU A 693 2.86 -12.94 -31.61
CA LEU A 693 1.54 -12.71 -30.97
C LEU A 693 0.83 -14.00 -30.50
N GLY A 694 1.33 -15.17 -30.88
CA GLY A 694 0.87 -16.47 -30.39
C GLY A 694 1.53 -16.97 -29.10
N GLU A 695 2.41 -16.18 -28.47
CA GLU A 695 3.19 -16.57 -27.28
C GLU A 695 2.31 -17.01 -26.09
N GLU A 696 2.63 -18.18 -25.53
CA GLU A 696 1.86 -18.81 -24.44
C GLU A 696 2.04 -18.07 -23.10
N TYR A 697 3.22 -17.51 -22.87
CA TYR A 697 3.58 -16.83 -21.62
C TYR A 697 3.08 -15.37 -21.62
N PRO A 698 2.11 -15.00 -20.76
CA PRO A 698 1.45 -13.70 -20.85
C PRO A 698 2.32 -12.52 -20.40
N GLU A 699 3.36 -12.76 -19.59
CA GLU A 699 4.36 -11.73 -19.26
C GLU A 699 5.17 -11.34 -20.50
N VAL A 700 5.55 -12.33 -21.31
CA VAL A 700 6.30 -12.16 -22.58
C VAL A 700 5.41 -11.50 -23.62
N LEU A 701 4.19 -12.02 -23.84
CA LEU A 701 3.21 -11.46 -24.77
C LEU A 701 2.90 -9.98 -24.46
N GLY A 702 2.71 -9.62 -23.18
CA GLY A 702 2.50 -8.22 -22.79
C GLY A 702 3.68 -7.31 -23.12
N SER A 703 4.90 -7.85 -23.17
CA SER A 703 6.14 -7.13 -23.52
C SER A 703 6.30 -6.99 -25.03
N ILE A 704 5.95 -8.03 -25.79
CA ILE A 704 5.87 -8.01 -27.26
C ILE A 704 4.86 -6.95 -27.72
N LEU A 705 3.69 -6.87 -27.08
CA LEU A 705 2.70 -5.83 -27.34
C LEU A 705 3.22 -4.43 -26.97
N GLY A 706 3.96 -4.29 -25.86
CA GLY A 706 4.64 -3.06 -25.47
C GLY A 706 5.70 -2.61 -26.49
N ALA A 707 6.46 -3.55 -27.05
CA ALA A 707 7.44 -3.32 -28.10
C ALA A 707 6.77 -2.89 -29.43
N LEU A 708 5.71 -3.58 -29.85
CA LEU A 708 4.92 -3.20 -31.02
C LEU A 708 4.29 -1.82 -30.86
N LYS A 709 3.73 -1.49 -29.69
CA LYS A 709 3.27 -0.14 -29.34
C LYS A 709 4.41 0.89 -29.46
N GLY A 710 5.61 0.56 -28.99
CA GLY A 710 6.80 1.39 -29.14
C GLY A 710 7.15 1.68 -30.60
N ILE A 711 7.14 0.66 -31.45
CA ILE A 711 7.41 0.77 -32.89
C ILE A 711 6.30 1.57 -33.61
N VAL A 712 5.02 1.25 -33.35
CA VAL A 712 3.87 1.88 -34.01
C VAL A 712 3.77 3.39 -33.74
N ASN A 713 4.10 3.83 -32.51
CA ASN A 713 4.16 5.25 -32.16
C ASN A 713 5.22 6.04 -32.96
N VAL A 714 6.17 5.35 -33.60
CA VAL A 714 7.45 5.92 -34.04
C VAL A 714 7.69 5.76 -35.55
N ILE A 715 7.35 4.61 -36.15
CA ILE A 715 7.42 4.44 -37.62
C ILE A 715 6.40 5.37 -38.29
N GLY A 716 5.16 5.41 -37.79
CA GLY A 716 4.00 5.96 -38.47
C GLY A 716 3.23 4.87 -39.26
N MET A 717 1.96 5.14 -39.58
CA MET A 717 1.02 4.10 -40.00
C MET A 717 1.20 3.58 -41.43
N THR A 718 1.82 4.36 -42.32
CA THR A 718 2.01 3.99 -43.75
C THR A 718 3.16 3.02 -43.99
N ASN A 719 4.23 3.09 -43.18
CA ASN A 719 5.46 2.34 -43.37
C ASN A 719 5.55 1.11 -42.45
N MET A 720 4.48 0.81 -41.70
CA MET A 720 4.47 -0.29 -40.73
C MET A 720 4.37 -1.65 -41.44
N THR A 721 5.29 -2.55 -41.10
CA THR A 721 5.24 -3.97 -41.46
C THR A 721 5.13 -4.79 -40.17
N PRO A 722 4.05 -5.56 -39.96
CA PRO A 722 2.91 -5.82 -40.86
C PRO A 722 1.93 -4.64 -41.02
N PRO A 723 1.10 -4.63 -42.07
CA PRO A 723 0.00 -3.68 -42.22
C PRO A 723 -1.00 -3.75 -41.06
N ILE A 724 -1.55 -2.59 -40.68
CA ILE A 724 -2.52 -2.43 -39.59
C ILE A 724 -3.79 -3.28 -39.80
N LYS A 725 -4.18 -3.47 -41.07
CA LYS A 725 -5.31 -4.30 -41.50
C LYS A 725 -5.20 -5.75 -41.03
N ASP A 726 -3.98 -6.27 -40.93
CA ASP A 726 -3.70 -7.65 -40.52
C ASP A 726 -3.40 -7.70 -39.01
N LEU A 727 -2.72 -6.68 -38.49
CA LEU A 727 -2.37 -6.56 -37.08
C LEU A 727 -3.62 -6.48 -36.17
N LEU A 728 -4.56 -5.59 -36.45
CA LEU A 728 -5.66 -5.30 -35.52
C LEU A 728 -6.63 -6.48 -35.32
N PRO A 729 -7.08 -7.22 -36.35
CA PRO A 729 -7.88 -8.45 -36.15
C PRO A 729 -7.16 -9.54 -35.35
N ARG A 730 -5.82 -9.53 -35.30
CA ARG A 730 -5.02 -10.42 -34.45
C ARG A 730 -4.96 -9.95 -32.99
N LEU A 731 -5.07 -8.64 -32.74
CA LEU A 731 -5.15 -8.05 -31.38
C LEU A 731 -6.53 -8.26 -30.73
N THR A 732 -7.62 -8.21 -31.49
CA THR A 732 -8.99 -8.41 -31.00
C THR A 732 -9.12 -9.62 -30.05
N PRO A 733 -8.79 -10.88 -30.43
CA PRO A 733 -8.88 -12.02 -29.52
C PRO A 733 -7.93 -11.93 -28.29
N ILE A 734 -6.84 -11.16 -28.37
CA ILE A 734 -5.87 -10.98 -27.27
C ILE A 734 -6.45 -10.10 -26.15
N LEU A 735 -7.42 -9.22 -26.46
CA LEU A 735 -8.16 -8.43 -25.45
C LEU A 735 -8.84 -9.33 -24.40
N LYS A 736 -9.25 -10.57 -24.77
CA LYS A 736 -9.88 -11.55 -23.87
C LYS A 736 -8.90 -12.27 -22.94
N ASN A 737 -7.59 -12.04 -23.09
CA ASN A 737 -6.60 -12.58 -22.16
C ASN A 737 -6.83 -11.98 -20.77
N ARG A 738 -6.76 -12.81 -19.72
CA ARG A 738 -7.04 -12.40 -18.33
C ARG A 738 -5.85 -11.70 -17.65
N HIS A 739 -4.67 -11.70 -18.27
CA HIS A 739 -3.45 -11.20 -17.65
C HIS A 739 -3.31 -9.67 -17.79
N GLU A 740 -3.08 -8.99 -16.67
CA GLU A 740 -3.08 -7.52 -16.59
C GLU A 740 -2.07 -6.85 -17.55
N LYS A 741 -0.82 -7.36 -17.63
CA LYS A 741 0.21 -6.81 -18.56
C LYS A 741 -0.20 -6.96 -20.04
N VAL A 742 -0.97 -7.99 -20.38
CA VAL A 742 -1.44 -8.22 -21.76
C VAL A 742 -2.58 -7.27 -22.07
N GLN A 743 -3.60 -7.19 -21.20
CA GLN A 743 -4.74 -6.29 -21.36
C GLN A 743 -4.28 -4.83 -21.52
N GLU A 744 -3.44 -4.35 -20.60
CA GLU A 744 -2.96 -2.95 -20.59
C GLU A 744 -2.23 -2.57 -21.89
N ASN A 745 -1.25 -3.39 -22.32
CA ASN A 745 -0.51 -3.10 -23.56
C ASN A 745 -1.33 -3.33 -24.83
N CYS A 746 -2.27 -4.29 -24.84
CA CYS A 746 -3.16 -4.53 -25.97
C CYS A 746 -4.14 -3.36 -26.17
N ILE A 747 -4.81 -2.92 -25.09
CA ILE A 747 -5.76 -1.79 -25.14
C ILE A 747 -5.05 -0.50 -25.56
N ASP A 748 -3.85 -0.23 -25.05
CA ASP A 748 -3.05 0.93 -25.43
C ASP A 748 -2.64 0.88 -26.91
N LEU A 749 -2.23 -0.29 -27.42
CA LEU A 749 -1.89 -0.48 -28.83
C LEU A 749 -3.11 -0.27 -29.74
N VAL A 750 -4.26 -0.85 -29.39
CA VAL A 750 -5.53 -0.64 -30.10
C VAL A 750 -5.94 0.84 -30.05
N GLY A 751 -5.76 1.53 -28.92
CA GLY A 751 -6.02 2.97 -28.78
C GLY A 751 -5.14 3.82 -29.70
N ARG A 752 -3.85 3.52 -29.81
CA ARG A 752 -2.94 4.20 -30.75
C ARG A 752 -3.28 3.93 -32.22
N ILE A 753 -3.75 2.72 -32.55
CA ILE A 753 -4.27 2.42 -33.89
C ILE A 753 -5.55 3.22 -34.18
N ALA A 754 -6.45 3.35 -33.21
CA ALA A 754 -7.68 4.14 -33.36
C ALA A 754 -7.40 5.65 -33.53
N GLU A 755 -6.41 6.18 -32.82
CA GLU A 755 -6.02 7.59 -32.88
C GLU A 755 -5.33 7.99 -34.19
N LEU A 756 -4.47 7.13 -34.74
CA LEU A 756 -3.55 7.47 -35.84
C LEU A 756 -3.83 6.72 -37.16
N GLY A 757 -4.64 5.67 -37.15
CA GLY A 757 -4.80 4.73 -38.28
C GLY A 757 -6.23 4.22 -38.49
N ALA A 758 -7.24 4.91 -37.94
CA ALA A 758 -8.66 4.54 -38.01
C ALA A 758 -9.14 4.18 -39.42
N GLU A 759 -8.76 4.97 -40.42
CA GLU A 759 -9.19 4.86 -41.83
C GLU A 759 -8.84 3.51 -42.48
N HIS A 760 -7.83 2.81 -41.96
CA HIS A 760 -7.39 1.53 -42.51
C HIS A 760 -8.27 0.35 -42.07
N VAL A 761 -9.14 0.52 -41.06
CA VAL A 761 -9.92 -0.54 -40.42
C VAL A 761 -11.43 -0.29 -40.59
N PRO A 762 -12.23 -1.29 -41.01
CA PRO A 762 -13.66 -1.12 -41.19
C PRO A 762 -14.38 -0.92 -39.85
N ALA A 763 -15.38 -0.02 -39.81
CA ALA A 763 -16.19 0.31 -38.63
C ALA A 763 -16.77 -0.92 -37.88
N ARG A 764 -17.05 -2.02 -38.60
CA ARG A 764 -17.56 -3.26 -38.00
C ARG A 764 -16.58 -3.91 -37.01
N GLU A 765 -15.27 -3.87 -37.29
CA GLU A 765 -14.26 -4.43 -36.37
C GLU A 765 -14.03 -3.48 -35.18
N TRP A 766 -14.12 -2.17 -35.39
CA TRP A 766 -14.13 -1.19 -34.30
C TRP A 766 -15.30 -1.39 -33.34
N MET A 767 -16.51 -1.64 -33.85
CA MET A 767 -17.68 -1.97 -33.00
C MET A 767 -17.49 -3.28 -32.23
N ARG A 768 -16.87 -4.30 -32.83
CA ARG A 768 -16.51 -5.54 -32.12
C ARG A 768 -15.54 -5.25 -30.96
N ILE A 769 -14.53 -4.42 -31.20
CA ILE A 769 -13.59 -3.97 -30.16
C ILE A 769 -14.34 -3.22 -29.05
N CYS A 770 -15.29 -2.35 -29.35
CA CYS A 770 -16.12 -1.68 -28.33
C CYS A 770 -16.85 -2.68 -27.42
N PHE A 771 -17.44 -3.76 -27.95
CA PHE A 771 -18.05 -4.80 -27.12
C PHE A 771 -17.05 -5.55 -26.25
N GLU A 772 -15.85 -5.84 -26.76
CA GLU A 772 -14.81 -6.54 -25.98
C GLU A 772 -14.16 -5.62 -24.93
N LEU A 773 -13.99 -4.32 -25.20
CA LEU A 773 -13.53 -3.31 -24.23
C LEU A 773 -14.54 -3.07 -23.10
N LEU A 774 -15.84 -3.24 -23.35
CA LEU A 774 -16.90 -3.07 -22.36
C LEU A 774 -16.75 -4.08 -21.20
N GLU A 775 -16.40 -5.33 -21.51
CA GLU A 775 -16.08 -6.34 -20.48
C GLU A 775 -14.83 -5.95 -19.67
N LEU A 776 -13.83 -5.33 -20.32
CA LEU A 776 -12.58 -4.89 -19.68
C LEU A 776 -12.76 -3.70 -18.73
N LEU A 777 -13.89 -2.99 -18.78
CA LEU A 777 -14.28 -2.03 -17.73
C LEU A 777 -14.47 -2.70 -16.34
N LYS A 778 -14.64 -4.03 -16.30
CA LYS A 778 -14.67 -4.81 -15.05
C LYS A 778 -13.29 -5.04 -14.41
N ALA A 779 -12.19 -4.84 -15.15
CA ALA A 779 -10.84 -5.12 -14.66
C ALA A 779 -10.55 -4.45 -13.31
N HIS A 780 -9.90 -5.15 -12.37
CA HIS A 780 -9.63 -4.60 -11.03
C HIS A 780 -8.59 -3.47 -11.04
N LYS A 781 -7.60 -3.52 -11.95
CA LYS A 781 -6.56 -2.50 -12.10
C LYS A 781 -7.12 -1.19 -12.67
N LYS A 782 -6.85 -0.06 -12.01
CA LYS A 782 -7.33 1.27 -12.46
C LYS A 782 -6.76 1.68 -13.83
N SER A 783 -5.52 1.32 -14.14
CA SER A 783 -4.88 1.70 -15.40
C SER A 783 -5.52 1.02 -16.61
N ILE A 784 -5.83 -0.28 -16.54
CA ILE A 784 -6.59 -1.01 -17.57
C ILE A 784 -7.93 -0.34 -17.85
N ARG A 785 -8.69 0.01 -16.80
CA ARG A 785 -9.96 0.72 -16.96
C ARG A 785 -9.78 2.09 -17.61
N ARG A 786 -8.75 2.86 -17.21
CA ARG A 786 -8.44 4.17 -17.83
C ARG A 786 -8.06 4.04 -19.30
N ALA A 787 -7.20 3.06 -19.64
CA ALA A 787 -6.83 2.77 -21.01
C ALA A 787 -8.05 2.42 -21.86
N ALA A 788 -8.94 1.56 -21.36
CA ALA A 788 -10.17 1.17 -22.06
C ALA A 788 -11.09 2.37 -22.33
N ILE A 789 -11.31 3.23 -21.33
CA ILE A 789 -12.15 4.43 -21.46
C ILE A 789 -11.53 5.44 -22.44
N ASN A 790 -10.20 5.64 -22.42
CA ASN A 790 -9.52 6.48 -23.43
C ASN A 790 -9.70 5.91 -24.84
N THR A 791 -9.51 4.59 -25.01
CA THR A 791 -9.68 3.91 -26.31
C THR A 791 -11.13 3.98 -26.81
N PHE A 792 -12.14 3.96 -25.93
CA PHE A 792 -13.53 4.26 -26.32
C PHE A 792 -13.68 5.67 -26.94
N GLY A 793 -13.02 6.68 -26.38
CA GLY A 793 -13.00 8.04 -26.94
C GLY A 793 -12.38 8.09 -28.34
N TYR A 794 -11.24 7.43 -28.55
CA TYR A 794 -10.60 7.36 -29.86
C TYR A 794 -11.45 6.59 -30.89
N ILE A 795 -12.10 5.49 -30.50
CA ILE A 795 -12.99 4.74 -31.40
C ILE A 795 -14.27 5.53 -31.72
N ALA A 796 -14.85 6.24 -30.76
CA ALA A 796 -16.02 7.10 -31.00
C ALA A 796 -15.69 8.25 -31.98
N LYS A 797 -14.49 8.82 -31.89
CA LYS A 797 -13.98 9.80 -32.88
C LYS A 797 -13.78 9.18 -34.28
N ALA A 798 -13.48 7.89 -34.36
CA ALA A 798 -13.22 7.18 -35.62
C ALA A 798 -14.49 6.72 -36.36
N ILE A 799 -15.49 6.17 -35.66
CA ILE A 799 -16.75 5.69 -36.27
C ILE A 799 -17.84 6.77 -36.27
N GLY A 800 -17.90 7.56 -35.19
CA GLY A 800 -19.04 8.38 -34.81
C GLY A 800 -19.65 7.94 -33.47
N PRO A 801 -20.23 8.87 -32.69
CA PRO A 801 -20.63 8.60 -31.30
C PRO A 801 -21.90 7.75 -31.16
N HIS A 802 -22.82 7.76 -32.14
CA HIS A 802 -24.16 7.18 -31.96
C HIS A 802 -24.15 5.66 -31.72
N ASP A 803 -23.39 4.90 -32.51
CA ASP A 803 -23.31 3.43 -32.37
C ASP A 803 -22.63 3.03 -31.06
N VAL A 804 -21.54 3.72 -30.69
CA VAL A 804 -20.84 3.50 -29.43
C VAL A 804 -21.75 3.83 -28.24
N LEU A 805 -22.45 4.97 -28.28
CA LEU A 805 -23.37 5.41 -27.23
C LEU A 805 -24.49 4.39 -27.00
N ALA A 806 -25.10 3.83 -28.05
CA ALA A 806 -26.13 2.81 -27.92
C ALA A 806 -25.64 1.56 -27.16
N THR A 807 -24.39 1.15 -27.33
CA THR A 807 -23.81 0.04 -26.55
C THR A 807 -23.57 0.40 -25.08
N LEU A 808 -23.11 1.63 -24.81
CA LEU A 808 -22.86 2.12 -23.46
C LEU A 808 -24.17 2.32 -22.67
N LEU A 809 -25.19 2.93 -23.26
CA LEU A 809 -26.49 3.15 -22.60
C LEU A 809 -27.16 1.84 -22.18
N ASN A 810 -27.12 0.80 -23.03
CA ASN A 810 -27.62 -0.52 -22.65
C ASN A 810 -26.89 -1.14 -21.46
N ASN A 811 -25.61 -0.82 -21.25
CA ASN A 811 -24.83 -1.29 -20.11
C ASN A 811 -25.18 -0.58 -18.79
N LEU A 812 -25.91 0.55 -18.81
CA LEU A 812 -26.38 1.22 -17.60
C LEU A 812 -27.46 0.42 -16.84
N LYS A 813 -28.09 -0.57 -17.49
CA LYS A 813 -29.08 -1.50 -16.91
C LYS A 813 -28.43 -2.64 -16.11
N VAL A 814 -27.09 -2.77 -16.15
CA VAL A 814 -26.37 -3.82 -15.43
C VAL A 814 -26.32 -3.51 -13.92
N GLN A 815 -26.72 -4.48 -13.09
CA GLN A 815 -26.80 -4.29 -11.63
C GLN A 815 -25.45 -3.89 -10.99
N GLU A 816 -24.33 -4.43 -11.50
CA GLU A 816 -22.99 -4.22 -10.95
C GLU A 816 -22.54 -2.75 -10.99
N ARG A 817 -22.38 -2.15 -9.81
CA ARG A 817 -22.04 -0.72 -9.65
C ARG A 817 -20.75 -0.33 -10.38
N GLN A 818 -19.73 -1.20 -10.42
CA GLN A 818 -18.46 -0.88 -11.07
C GLN A 818 -18.64 -0.70 -12.58
N LEU A 819 -19.37 -1.60 -13.25
CA LEU A 819 -19.64 -1.52 -14.68
C LEU A 819 -20.42 -0.26 -15.02
N ARG A 820 -21.47 0.07 -14.25
CA ARG A 820 -22.21 1.33 -14.42
C ARG A 820 -21.31 2.55 -14.29
N VAL A 821 -20.49 2.65 -13.23
CA VAL A 821 -19.59 3.79 -13.04
C VAL A 821 -18.59 3.94 -14.19
N CYS A 822 -17.98 2.84 -14.65
CA CYS A 822 -17.01 2.92 -15.76
C CYS A 822 -17.69 3.28 -17.09
N THR A 823 -18.93 2.80 -17.31
CA THR A 823 -19.77 3.19 -18.44
C THR A 823 -20.09 4.68 -18.40
N THR A 824 -20.44 5.24 -17.23
CA THR A 824 -20.72 6.68 -17.10
C THR A 824 -19.50 7.56 -17.40
N VAL A 825 -18.29 7.10 -17.06
CA VAL A 825 -17.05 7.80 -17.44
C VAL A 825 -16.75 7.63 -18.92
N ALA A 826 -17.00 6.46 -19.52
CA ALA A 826 -16.84 6.26 -20.96
C ALA A 826 -17.78 7.18 -21.77
N ILE A 827 -19.04 7.35 -21.34
CA ILE A 827 -19.98 8.29 -21.95
C ILE A 827 -19.46 9.73 -21.85
N ALA A 828 -18.86 10.13 -20.73
CA ALA A 828 -18.26 11.45 -20.56
C ALA A 828 -17.09 11.72 -21.52
N ILE A 829 -16.17 10.75 -21.70
CA ILE A 829 -15.07 10.89 -22.68
C ILE A 829 -15.59 10.89 -24.13
N VAL A 830 -16.66 10.14 -24.43
CA VAL A 830 -17.31 10.20 -25.74
C VAL A 830 -17.94 11.59 -25.98
N SER A 831 -18.53 12.23 -24.97
CA SER A 831 -19.05 13.60 -25.10
C SER A 831 -17.96 14.68 -25.19
N GLU A 832 -16.79 14.47 -24.58
CA GLU A 832 -15.61 15.33 -24.75
C GLU A 832 -15.09 15.26 -26.19
N THR A 833 -14.88 14.04 -26.71
CA THR A 833 -14.29 13.82 -28.04
C THR A 833 -15.24 14.10 -29.21
N CYS A 834 -16.55 13.89 -29.04
CA CYS A 834 -17.56 14.01 -30.11
C CYS A 834 -18.54 15.17 -29.89
N SER A 835 -18.24 16.08 -28.96
CA SER A 835 -19.09 17.18 -28.46
C SER A 835 -20.39 16.74 -27.75
N PRO A 836 -20.83 17.44 -26.68
CA PRO A 836 -21.97 16.99 -25.87
C PRO A 836 -23.31 16.90 -26.61
N PHE A 837 -23.54 17.73 -27.63
CA PHE A 837 -24.82 17.75 -28.36
C PHE A 837 -25.22 16.40 -28.97
N THR A 838 -24.25 15.52 -29.27
CA THR A 838 -24.52 14.18 -29.83
C THR A 838 -24.93 13.16 -28.76
N VAL A 839 -24.46 13.35 -27.52
CA VAL A 839 -24.62 12.39 -26.41
C VAL A 839 -25.76 12.79 -25.48
N LEU A 840 -25.91 14.08 -25.22
CA LEU A 840 -26.83 14.62 -24.22
C LEU A 840 -28.31 14.27 -24.49
N PRO A 841 -28.84 14.35 -25.73
CA PRO A 841 -30.23 13.93 -26.00
C PRO A 841 -30.47 12.45 -25.72
N GLY A 842 -29.47 11.59 -25.98
CA GLY A 842 -29.53 10.15 -25.69
C GLY A 842 -29.59 9.87 -24.19
N LEU A 843 -28.75 10.54 -23.41
CA LEU A 843 -28.79 10.46 -21.93
C LEU A 843 -30.12 10.97 -21.35
N MET A 844 -30.59 12.13 -21.81
CA MET A 844 -31.87 12.70 -21.36
C MET A 844 -33.06 11.80 -21.70
N ASN A 845 -33.00 11.05 -22.79
CA ASN A 845 -34.03 10.08 -23.14
C ASN A 845 -33.98 8.83 -22.23
N GLU A 846 -32.80 8.27 -21.93
CA GLU A 846 -32.68 7.13 -21.00
C GLU A 846 -33.06 7.49 -19.55
N TYR A 847 -32.93 8.76 -19.13
CA TYR A 847 -33.42 9.21 -17.82
C TYR A 847 -34.95 9.07 -17.65
N ARG A 848 -35.70 9.04 -18.76
CA ARG A 848 -37.16 8.81 -18.75
C ARG A 848 -37.54 7.35 -18.48
N VAL A 849 -36.58 6.42 -18.52
CA VAL A 849 -36.81 5.02 -18.17
C VAL A 849 -37.03 4.94 -16.65
N PRO A 850 -38.13 4.33 -16.15
CA PRO A 850 -38.48 4.31 -14.73
C PRO A 850 -37.59 3.39 -13.87
N GLU A 851 -36.36 3.10 -14.31
CA GLU A 851 -35.39 2.31 -13.56
C GLU A 851 -34.43 3.23 -12.80
N LEU A 852 -34.62 3.30 -11.48
CA LEU A 852 -33.83 4.09 -10.53
C LEU A 852 -32.30 3.86 -10.65
N ASN A 853 -31.87 2.69 -11.13
CA ASN A 853 -30.47 2.37 -11.41
C ASN A 853 -29.89 3.07 -12.66
N VAL A 854 -30.72 3.24 -13.69
CA VAL A 854 -30.39 3.90 -14.97
C VAL A 854 -30.41 5.41 -14.78
N GLN A 855 -31.41 5.95 -14.08
CA GLN A 855 -31.49 7.36 -13.71
C GLN A 855 -30.27 7.81 -12.89
N ASN A 856 -29.92 7.05 -11.84
CA ASN A 856 -28.66 7.20 -11.10
C ASN A 856 -27.39 7.05 -11.96
N GLY A 857 -27.48 6.32 -13.07
CA GLY A 857 -26.41 6.19 -14.07
C GLY A 857 -26.28 7.47 -14.89
N VAL A 858 -27.38 7.94 -15.47
CA VAL A 858 -27.44 9.18 -16.25
C VAL A 858 -26.97 10.39 -15.43
N LEU A 859 -27.43 10.55 -14.19
CA LEU A 859 -26.98 11.64 -13.32
C LEU A 859 -25.47 11.61 -13.05
N LYS A 860 -24.86 10.42 -12.95
CA LYS A 860 -23.40 10.28 -12.83
C LYS A 860 -22.68 10.52 -14.16
N ALA A 861 -23.26 10.11 -15.29
CA ALA A 861 -22.72 10.43 -16.61
C ALA A 861 -22.73 11.94 -16.85
N LEU A 862 -23.81 12.64 -16.47
CA LEU A 862 -23.89 14.10 -16.50
C LEU A 862 -22.87 14.76 -15.56
N ALA A 863 -22.73 14.26 -14.33
CA ALA A 863 -21.73 14.78 -13.39
C ALA A 863 -20.29 14.71 -13.93
N PHE A 864 -19.90 13.55 -14.47
CA PHE A 864 -18.60 13.42 -15.14
C PHE A 864 -18.53 14.25 -16.43
N MET A 865 -19.57 14.25 -17.26
CA MET A 865 -19.61 15.05 -18.50
C MET A 865 -19.29 16.52 -18.21
N PHE A 866 -19.98 17.15 -17.25
CA PHE A 866 -19.72 18.54 -16.87
C PHE A 866 -18.31 18.75 -16.26
N GLU A 867 -17.72 17.75 -15.60
CA GLU A 867 -16.33 17.79 -15.15
C GLU A 867 -15.32 17.74 -16.32
N TYR A 868 -15.55 16.90 -17.33
CA TYR A 868 -14.65 16.74 -18.48
C TYR A 868 -14.76 17.89 -19.49
N ILE A 869 -15.97 18.42 -19.77
CA ILE A 869 -16.17 19.42 -20.83
C ILE A 869 -15.91 20.87 -20.37
N GLY A 870 -15.82 21.11 -19.06
CA GLY A 870 -15.48 22.42 -18.48
C GLY A 870 -16.35 23.56 -19.03
N GLU A 871 -15.72 24.49 -19.76
CA GLU A 871 -16.36 25.70 -20.32
C GLU A 871 -17.48 25.44 -21.33
N MET A 872 -17.47 24.29 -22.03
CA MET A 872 -18.53 23.96 -23.00
C MET A 872 -19.90 23.77 -22.33
N SER A 873 -19.93 23.60 -21.01
CA SER A 873 -21.15 23.44 -20.20
C SER A 873 -22.15 24.59 -20.37
N LYS A 874 -21.68 25.81 -20.70
CA LYS A 874 -22.50 27.04 -20.82
C LYS A 874 -23.61 26.92 -21.87
N ASP A 875 -23.36 26.19 -22.96
CA ASP A 875 -24.30 26.04 -24.06
C ASP A 875 -25.39 24.98 -23.76
N TYR A 876 -25.18 24.16 -22.72
CA TYR A 876 -26.04 23.02 -22.38
C TYR A 876 -26.79 23.17 -21.04
N ILE A 877 -26.42 24.15 -20.20
CA ILE A 877 -27.01 24.34 -18.87
C ILE A 877 -28.55 24.36 -18.90
N TYR A 878 -29.15 25.22 -19.75
CA TYR A 878 -30.60 25.36 -19.88
C TYR A 878 -31.31 24.09 -20.35
N ALA A 879 -30.65 23.25 -21.15
CA ALA A 879 -31.22 21.98 -21.60
C ALA A 879 -31.30 20.95 -20.45
N VAL A 880 -30.34 20.99 -19.51
CA VAL A 880 -30.22 20.01 -18.42
C VAL A 880 -30.88 20.48 -17.13
N THR A 881 -31.14 21.78 -16.94
CA THR A 881 -31.88 22.34 -15.80
C THR A 881 -33.15 21.55 -15.43
N PRO A 882 -34.12 21.27 -16.33
CA PRO A 882 -35.35 20.54 -15.94
C PRO A 882 -35.11 19.08 -15.52
N LEU A 883 -34.03 18.44 -15.98
CA LEU A 883 -33.65 17.10 -15.53
C LEU A 883 -33.07 17.15 -14.11
N LEU A 884 -32.28 18.17 -13.81
CA LEU A 884 -31.72 18.39 -12.47
C LEU A 884 -32.79 18.82 -11.46
N GLU A 885 -33.80 19.60 -11.87
CA GLU A 885 -34.96 19.92 -11.02
C GLU A 885 -35.66 18.65 -10.52
N ASP A 886 -36.03 17.75 -11.43
CA ASP A 886 -36.67 16.47 -11.11
C ASP A 886 -35.79 15.62 -10.17
N ALA A 887 -34.51 15.45 -10.52
CA ALA A 887 -33.56 14.68 -9.71
C ALA A 887 -33.28 15.28 -8.31
N MET A 888 -33.44 16.60 -8.15
CA MET A 888 -33.31 17.30 -6.87
C MET A 888 -34.59 17.25 -6.03
N MET A 889 -35.76 17.03 -6.65
CA MET A 889 -37.04 16.84 -5.97
C MET A 889 -37.33 15.38 -5.61
N ASP A 890 -36.58 14.41 -6.17
CA ASP A 890 -36.75 12.99 -5.87
C ASP A 890 -36.53 12.67 -4.37
N ARG A 891 -37.26 11.67 -3.87
CA ARG A 891 -37.21 11.20 -2.48
C ARG A 891 -35.89 10.49 -2.14
N ASP A 892 -35.23 9.84 -3.10
CA ASP A 892 -33.97 9.14 -2.92
C ASP A 892 -32.79 10.08 -2.65
N LEU A 893 -32.04 9.77 -1.60
CA LEU A 893 -30.84 10.49 -1.20
C LEU A 893 -29.73 10.40 -2.27
N VAL A 894 -29.67 9.31 -3.05
CA VAL A 894 -28.61 9.12 -4.05
C VAL A 894 -28.88 9.97 -5.30
N HIS A 895 -30.14 10.15 -5.70
CA HIS A 895 -30.54 11.08 -6.75
C HIS A 895 -30.12 12.50 -6.41
N ARG A 896 -30.57 13.03 -5.26
CA ARG A 896 -30.18 14.37 -4.79
C ARG A 896 -28.67 14.51 -4.61
N GLN A 897 -27.97 13.50 -4.09
CA GLN A 897 -26.51 13.52 -3.97
C GLN A 897 -25.82 13.67 -5.33
N THR A 898 -26.22 12.89 -6.34
CA THR A 898 -25.55 12.89 -7.65
C THR A 898 -25.91 14.11 -8.48
N ALA A 899 -27.16 14.59 -8.40
CA ALA A 899 -27.57 15.86 -8.98
C ALA A 899 -26.80 17.05 -8.37
N MET A 900 -26.62 17.09 -7.04
CA MET A 900 -25.76 18.11 -6.40
C MET A 900 -24.31 18.06 -6.88
N THR A 901 -23.73 16.87 -7.06
CA THR A 901 -22.39 16.74 -7.66
C THR A 901 -22.35 17.30 -9.10
N ALA A 902 -23.36 16.99 -9.94
CA ALA A 902 -23.44 17.53 -11.29
C ALA A 902 -23.58 19.06 -11.32
N ILE A 903 -24.43 19.63 -10.46
CA ILE A 903 -24.59 21.08 -10.29
C ILE A 903 -23.27 21.73 -9.83
N GLY A 904 -22.52 21.08 -8.93
CA GLY A 904 -21.20 21.55 -8.50
C GLY A 904 -20.19 21.65 -9.64
N HIS A 905 -20.03 20.60 -10.45
CA HIS A 905 -19.13 20.61 -11.61
C HIS A 905 -19.58 21.61 -12.68
N MET A 906 -20.87 21.63 -13.02
CA MET A 906 -21.44 22.57 -13.99
C MET A 906 -21.25 24.03 -13.55
N SER A 907 -21.48 24.34 -12.26
CA SER A 907 -21.29 25.69 -11.75
C SER A 907 -19.82 26.16 -11.72
N LEU A 908 -18.86 25.23 -11.68
CA LEU A 908 -17.44 25.55 -11.84
C LEU A 908 -17.06 25.74 -13.31
N GLY A 909 -17.58 24.90 -14.20
CA GLY A 909 -17.35 25.00 -15.65
C GLY A 909 -17.97 26.24 -16.31
N VAL A 910 -19.13 26.69 -15.82
CA VAL A 910 -19.88 27.85 -16.36
C VAL A 910 -19.49 29.19 -15.68
N PHE A 911 -18.51 29.18 -14.77
CA PHE A 911 -18.05 30.41 -14.10
C PHE A 911 -17.57 31.48 -15.10
N GLY A 912 -18.11 32.69 -14.99
CA GLY A 912 -17.74 33.84 -15.82
C GLY A 912 -18.42 33.90 -17.20
N PHE A 913 -19.32 32.95 -17.53
CA PHE A 913 -20.01 32.91 -18.84
C PHE A 913 -21.43 33.49 -18.84
N GLY A 914 -21.90 34.09 -17.75
CA GLY A 914 -23.18 34.84 -17.72
C GLY A 914 -24.44 33.98 -17.57
N CYS A 915 -24.37 32.84 -16.87
CA CYS A 915 -25.51 31.95 -16.59
C CYS A 915 -25.93 31.96 -15.11
N GLU A 916 -25.81 33.11 -14.43
CA GLU A 916 -26.14 33.26 -13.00
C GLU A 916 -27.64 33.04 -12.72
N ASP A 917 -28.49 33.21 -13.73
CA ASP A 917 -29.93 32.95 -13.68
C ASP A 917 -30.25 31.46 -13.43
N ALA A 918 -29.73 30.57 -14.28
CA ALA A 918 -29.90 29.12 -14.18
C ALA A 918 -29.23 28.56 -12.93
N LEU A 919 -28.06 29.08 -12.56
CA LEU A 919 -27.38 28.71 -11.31
C LEU A 919 -28.14 29.19 -10.06
N THR A 920 -28.78 30.36 -10.09
CA THR A 920 -29.63 30.86 -8.98
C THR A 920 -30.87 29.99 -8.83
N HIS A 921 -31.47 29.57 -9.94
CA HIS A 921 -32.60 28.64 -9.93
C HIS A 921 -32.21 27.29 -9.32
N LEU A 922 -31.11 26.68 -9.77
CA LEU A 922 -30.59 25.43 -9.21
C LEU A 922 -30.23 25.56 -7.72
N LEU A 923 -29.67 26.69 -7.27
CA LEU A 923 -29.41 26.97 -5.86
C LEU A 923 -30.69 26.84 -5.00
N ASN A 924 -31.85 27.27 -5.50
CA ASN A 924 -33.12 27.16 -4.78
C ASN A 924 -33.54 25.70 -4.54
N HIS A 925 -33.21 24.79 -5.46
CA HIS A 925 -33.47 23.35 -5.32
C HIS A 925 -32.37 22.64 -4.49
N VAL A 926 -31.14 23.16 -4.48
CA VAL A 926 -30.03 22.64 -3.65
C VAL A 926 -30.21 23.01 -2.17
N TRP A 927 -30.59 24.26 -1.86
CA TRP A 927 -30.59 24.80 -0.50
C TRP A 927 -31.38 23.99 0.56
N PRO A 928 -32.56 23.42 0.28
CA PRO A 928 -33.31 22.60 1.25
C PRO A 928 -32.55 21.39 1.80
N ASN A 929 -31.57 20.87 1.05
CA ASN A 929 -30.76 19.71 1.45
C ASN A 929 -29.73 20.02 2.55
N ILE A 930 -29.63 21.28 3.00
CA ILE A 930 -28.74 21.70 4.07
C ILE A 930 -28.91 20.88 5.37
N PHE A 931 -30.13 20.44 5.69
CA PHE A 931 -30.43 19.70 6.93
C PHE A 931 -30.24 18.18 6.83
N GLU A 932 -29.72 17.67 5.71
CA GLU A 932 -29.43 16.25 5.57
C GLU A 932 -28.37 15.77 6.56
N THR A 933 -28.49 14.52 7.00
CA THR A 933 -27.61 13.92 8.03
C THR A 933 -26.60 12.93 7.46
N SER A 934 -26.80 12.46 6.23
CA SER A 934 -25.91 11.51 5.57
C SER A 934 -24.59 12.20 5.17
N PRO A 935 -23.41 11.72 5.63
CA PRO A 935 -22.13 12.37 5.34
C PRO A 935 -21.85 12.59 3.85
N HIS A 936 -22.27 11.64 2.99
CA HIS A 936 -22.07 11.73 1.54
C HIS A 936 -22.96 12.80 0.88
N VAL A 937 -24.19 12.97 1.39
CA VAL A 937 -25.14 13.98 0.90
C VAL A 937 -24.72 15.37 1.36
N ILE A 938 -24.32 15.52 2.64
CA ILE A 938 -23.76 16.77 3.18
C ILE A 938 -22.49 17.17 2.42
N GLN A 939 -21.61 16.22 2.09
CA GLN A 939 -20.39 16.52 1.34
C GLN A 939 -20.70 16.97 -0.10
N ALA A 940 -21.65 16.31 -0.78
CA ALA A 940 -22.12 16.74 -2.09
C ALA A 940 -22.78 18.12 -2.05
N PHE A 941 -23.61 18.39 -1.03
CA PHE A 941 -24.20 19.71 -0.78
C PHE A 941 -23.14 20.80 -0.60
N ILE A 942 -22.14 20.59 0.28
CA ILE A 942 -21.06 21.58 0.49
C ILE A 942 -20.26 21.80 -0.80
N SER A 943 -19.97 20.74 -1.56
CA SER A 943 -19.28 20.84 -2.86
C SER A 943 -20.11 21.59 -3.91
N ALA A 944 -21.44 21.41 -3.93
CA ALA A 944 -22.35 22.14 -4.81
C ALA A 944 -22.42 23.62 -4.42
N ILE A 945 -22.52 23.93 -3.12
CA ILE A 945 -22.50 25.30 -2.59
C ILE A 945 -21.14 25.98 -2.84
N GLU A 946 -20.02 25.26 -2.81
CA GLU A 946 -18.71 25.80 -3.18
C GLU A 946 -18.61 26.10 -4.69
N GLY A 947 -19.13 25.23 -5.56
CA GLY A 947 -19.26 25.52 -6.99
C GLY A 947 -20.15 26.75 -7.26
N LEU A 948 -21.33 26.79 -6.63
CA LEU A 948 -22.30 27.89 -6.73
C LEU A 948 -21.78 29.19 -6.12
N ARG A 949 -20.92 29.16 -5.08
CA ARG A 949 -20.22 30.35 -4.56
C ARG A 949 -19.34 30.99 -5.63
N VAL A 950 -18.66 30.17 -6.43
CA VAL A 950 -17.82 30.66 -7.53
C VAL A 950 -18.71 31.16 -8.67
N GLY A 951 -19.67 30.36 -9.12
CA GLY A 951 -20.57 30.70 -10.24
C GLY A 951 -21.48 31.91 -10.02
N LEU A 952 -22.03 32.10 -8.81
CA LEU A 952 -22.96 33.20 -8.47
C LEU A 952 -22.31 34.36 -7.70
N GLY A 953 -21.05 34.21 -7.30
CA GLY A 953 -20.38 35.08 -6.35
C GLY A 953 -20.80 34.83 -4.88
N PRO A 954 -19.90 35.14 -3.92
CA PRO A 954 -20.10 34.80 -2.51
C PRO A 954 -21.24 35.58 -1.85
N GLY A 955 -21.51 36.82 -2.28
CA GLY A 955 -22.56 37.66 -1.71
C GLY A 955 -23.97 37.05 -1.87
N ARG A 956 -24.28 36.47 -3.04
CA ARG A 956 -25.59 35.86 -3.30
C ARG A 956 -25.84 34.66 -2.38
N VAL A 957 -24.85 33.78 -2.24
CA VAL A 957 -24.93 32.61 -1.35
C VAL A 957 -24.92 33.02 0.13
N PHE A 958 -24.18 34.08 0.48
CA PHE A 958 -24.16 34.62 1.84
C PHE A 958 -25.54 35.13 2.30
N PHE A 959 -26.33 35.76 1.42
CA PHE A 959 -27.70 36.19 1.76
C PHE A 959 -28.64 35.02 2.10
N TYR A 960 -28.46 33.84 1.50
CA TYR A 960 -29.18 32.62 1.88
C TYR A 960 -28.68 32.11 3.25
N GLY A 961 -27.37 32.17 3.49
CA GLY A 961 -26.75 31.80 4.77
C GLY A 961 -27.13 32.71 5.96
N LEU A 962 -27.38 34.01 5.72
CA LEU A 962 -27.60 34.99 6.78
C LEU A 962 -28.74 34.59 7.75
N GLN A 963 -29.81 34.03 7.21
CA GLN A 963 -31.04 33.69 7.94
C GLN A 963 -30.82 32.66 9.07
N GLY A 964 -29.88 31.72 8.88
CA GLY A 964 -29.65 30.63 9.83
C GLY A 964 -28.51 30.83 10.83
N LEU A 965 -27.63 31.83 10.63
CA LEU A 965 -26.44 32.05 11.47
C LEU A 965 -26.78 32.29 12.95
N PHE A 966 -27.78 33.13 13.21
CA PHE A 966 -28.23 33.48 14.56
C PHE A 966 -29.59 32.88 14.92
N HIS A 967 -30.07 31.90 14.15
CA HIS A 967 -31.36 31.25 14.38
C HIS A 967 -31.46 30.62 15.79
N PRO A 968 -32.60 30.68 16.51
CA PRO A 968 -32.69 30.21 17.91
C PRO A 968 -32.32 28.73 18.11
N ALA A 969 -32.66 27.87 17.15
CA ALA A 969 -32.34 26.44 17.21
C ALA A 969 -30.84 26.17 16.92
N ARG A 970 -30.13 25.61 17.91
CA ARG A 970 -28.70 25.25 17.81
C ARG A 970 -28.39 24.39 16.58
N ARG A 971 -29.22 23.37 16.29
CA ARG A 971 -29.05 22.49 15.11
C ARG A 971 -29.03 23.26 13.79
N VAL A 972 -29.76 24.36 13.68
CA VAL A 972 -29.75 25.21 12.47
C VAL A 972 -28.45 25.99 12.41
N ARG A 973 -28.08 26.66 13.51
CA ARG A 973 -26.80 27.40 13.60
C ARG A 973 -25.60 26.52 13.25
N ASP A 974 -25.48 25.34 13.87
CA ASP A 974 -24.32 24.45 13.69
C ASP A 974 -24.05 24.13 12.21
N VAL A 975 -25.10 24.02 11.38
CA VAL A 975 -24.98 23.76 9.94
C VAL A 975 -24.75 25.05 9.13
N TYR A 976 -25.48 26.13 9.44
CA TYR A 976 -25.32 27.40 8.73
C TYR A 976 -23.94 28.05 8.98
N TRP A 977 -23.40 27.91 10.19
CA TRP A 977 -22.00 28.27 10.49
C TRP A 977 -21.01 27.43 9.70
N LYS A 978 -21.29 26.14 9.46
CA LYS A 978 -20.44 25.30 8.60
C LYS A 978 -20.40 25.82 7.16
N VAL A 979 -21.55 26.20 6.60
CA VAL A 979 -21.63 26.84 5.26
C VAL A 979 -20.89 28.18 5.24
N TYR A 980 -21.13 29.03 6.23
CA TYR A 980 -20.44 30.33 6.33
C TYR A 980 -18.92 30.19 6.46
N ASN A 981 -18.43 29.21 7.22
CA ASN A 981 -16.98 28.95 7.31
C ASN A 981 -16.39 28.60 5.93
N THR A 982 -17.08 27.80 5.10
CA THR A 982 -16.67 27.52 3.71
C THR A 982 -16.73 28.76 2.80
N LEU A 983 -17.72 29.65 2.98
CA LEU A 983 -17.78 30.93 2.26
C LEU A 983 -16.62 31.86 2.66
N TYR A 984 -16.39 31.99 3.97
CA TYR A 984 -15.37 32.87 4.56
C TYR A 984 -13.95 32.44 4.16
N ILE A 985 -13.63 31.14 4.25
CA ILE A 985 -12.34 30.60 3.79
C ILE A 985 -12.14 30.84 2.29
N GLY A 986 -13.21 30.75 1.48
CA GLY A 986 -13.11 30.88 0.03
C GLY A 986 -13.02 32.31 -0.51
N ALA A 987 -13.64 33.29 0.14
CA ALA A 987 -13.76 34.66 -0.39
C ALA A 987 -13.95 35.73 0.71
N GLN A 988 -13.10 35.73 1.75
CA GLN A 988 -13.16 36.66 2.88
C GLN A 988 -13.30 38.15 2.45
N ASP A 989 -12.45 38.60 1.52
CA ASP A 989 -12.41 40.00 1.09
C ASP A 989 -13.69 40.41 0.35
N SER A 990 -14.18 39.55 -0.56
CA SER A 990 -15.43 39.79 -1.29
C SER A 990 -16.67 39.84 -0.39
N LEU A 991 -16.65 39.19 0.79
CA LEU A 991 -17.74 39.28 1.78
C LEU A 991 -17.83 40.67 2.44
N VAL A 992 -16.76 41.48 2.44
CA VAL A 992 -16.76 42.84 3.05
C VAL A 992 -17.87 43.70 2.45
N SER A 993 -18.10 43.60 1.14
CA SER A 993 -19.18 44.28 0.41
C SER A 993 -20.59 43.70 0.66
N ALA A 994 -20.68 42.44 1.10
CA ALA A 994 -21.94 41.70 1.25
C ALA A 994 -22.49 41.66 2.68
N TYR A 995 -21.68 41.98 3.70
CA TYR A 995 -22.17 42.03 5.09
C TYR A 995 -23.27 43.09 5.27
N PRO A 996 -24.45 42.72 5.83
CA PRO A 996 -25.52 43.67 6.07
C PRO A 996 -25.10 44.73 7.09
N ARG A 997 -25.68 45.93 6.97
CA ARG A 997 -25.56 46.98 7.97
C ARG A 997 -26.26 46.55 9.25
N ILE A 998 -25.51 46.38 10.33
CA ILE A 998 -26.03 46.19 11.69
C ILE A 998 -25.84 47.52 12.42
N VAL A 999 -26.88 47.99 13.09
CA VAL A 999 -26.90 49.21 13.92
C VAL A 999 -27.32 48.79 15.32
N ASP A 1000 -26.75 49.41 16.35
CA ASP A 1000 -27.13 49.12 17.73
C ASP A 1000 -28.63 49.34 17.99
N ASP A 1001 -29.27 48.35 18.62
CA ASP A 1001 -30.71 48.40 18.94
C ASP A 1001 -31.07 49.55 19.91
N SER A 1002 -30.08 50.13 20.62
CA SER A 1002 -30.24 51.34 21.44
C SER A 1002 -30.48 52.62 20.62
N ILE A 1003 -30.15 52.62 19.33
CA ILE A 1003 -30.31 53.78 18.42
C ILE A 1003 -31.67 53.73 17.70
N ARG A 1004 -32.31 52.55 17.65
CA ARG A 1004 -33.51 52.28 16.85
C ARG A 1004 -34.79 53.01 17.28
N THR A 1005 -34.80 53.66 18.44
CA THR A 1005 -35.98 54.34 19.02
C THR A 1005 -35.99 55.86 18.83
N THR A 1006 -34.93 56.47 18.29
CA THR A 1006 -34.87 57.93 18.05
C THR A 1006 -34.66 58.24 16.57
N ILE A 1007 -35.78 58.47 15.86
CA ILE A 1007 -35.78 59.10 14.54
C ILE A 1007 -35.63 60.62 14.77
N ASP A 1008 -34.39 61.07 14.94
CA ASP A 1008 -34.05 62.50 14.89
C ASP A 1008 -32.56 62.66 14.51
N GLU A 1009 -32.31 63.09 13.26
CA GLU A 1009 -30.96 63.15 12.67
C GLU A 1009 -30.01 64.09 13.45
N THR A 1010 -30.57 65.06 14.17
CA THR A 1010 -29.83 66.04 14.98
C THR A 1010 -29.27 65.49 16.31
N GLU A 1011 -29.79 64.38 16.85
CA GLU A 1011 -29.19 63.76 18.04
C GLU A 1011 -28.06 62.77 17.71
N LEU A 1012 -28.11 62.13 16.53
CA LEU A 1012 -27.07 61.21 16.05
C LEU A 1012 -25.68 61.88 16.01
N LEU A 1013 -25.62 63.15 15.60
CA LEU A 1013 -24.39 63.94 15.61
C LEU A 1013 -23.86 64.26 17.02
N LYS A 1014 -24.73 64.39 18.02
CA LYS A 1014 -24.33 64.66 19.41
C LYS A 1014 -23.89 63.39 20.15
N LYS A 1015 -24.60 62.27 19.95
CA LYS A 1015 -24.27 60.98 20.60
C LYS A 1015 -23.00 60.31 20.06
N ARG A 1016 -22.48 60.72 18.89
CA ARG A 1016 -21.14 60.30 18.39
C ARG A 1016 -19.97 60.61 19.35
N ILE A 1017 -20.15 61.50 20.33
CA ILE A 1017 -19.11 61.86 21.31
C ILE A 1017 -19.01 60.83 22.45
N GLU A 1018 -20.13 60.21 22.84
CA GLU A 1018 -20.15 59.09 23.78
C GLU A 1018 -20.14 57.78 23.01
N LYS A 1019 -18.94 57.21 22.77
CA LYS A 1019 -18.83 55.91 22.12
C LYS A 1019 -19.63 54.85 22.90
N PRO A 1020 -20.69 54.25 22.32
CA PRO A 1020 -21.32 53.09 22.94
C PRO A 1020 -20.31 51.96 23.06
N ARG A 1021 -20.52 51.05 24.03
CA ARG A 1021 -19.54 50.02 24.38
C ARG A 1021 -19.19 49.08 23.23
N ASN A 1022 -20.10 48.93 22.28
CA ASN A 1022 -19.87 48.43 20.93
C ASN A 1022 -20.51 49.45 19.96
N ASP A 1023 -19.93 49.61 18.77
CA ASP A 1023 -20.52 50.34 17.64
C ASP A 1023 -20.41 49.40 16.44
N TYR A 1024 -21.54 48.90 15.94
CA TYR A 1024 -21.56 47.84 14.92
C TYR A 1024 -21.61 48.36 13.47
N ALA A 1025 -21.70 49.69 13.27
CA ALA A 1025 -21.81 50.29 11.95
C ALA A 1025 -20.42 50.61 11.34
N ARG A 1026 -20.30 50.40 10.02
CA ARG A 1026 -19.07 50.66 9.24
C ARG A 1026 -19.23 51.96 8.45
N TYR A 1027 -19.05 53.10 9.11
CA TYR A 1027 -19.26 54.43 8.51
C TYR A 1027 -18.30 54.74 7.37
N GLU A 1028 -17.19 54.01 7.25
CA GLU A 1028 -16.22 54.14 6.16
C GLU A 1028 -16.81 53.78 4.79
N LEU A 1029 -17.83 52.92 4.76
CA LEU A 1029 -18.57 52.54 3.55
C LEU A 1029 -19.76 53.49 3.28
N ASP A 1030 -20.10 54.38 4.22
CA ASP A 1030 -21.13 55.41 4.06
C ASP A 1030 -20.57 56.73 3.50
N TYR A 1031 -19.26 56.82 3.25
CA TYR A 1031 -18.66 58.03 2.68
C TYR A 1031 -19.10 58.23 1.22
N ILE A 1032 -19.97 59.21 1.02
CA ILE A 1032 -20.25 59.81 -0.29
C ILE A 1032 -19.30 61.01 -0.44
N LEU A 1033 -18.38 60.93 -1.41
CA LEU A 1033 -17.40 61.98 -1.75
C LEU A 1033 -17.98 63.00 -2.74
#